data_AF-A0A3N2FPF8-F1
#
_entry.id   AF-A0A3N2FPF8-F1
#
_cell.length_a   1.000
_cell.length_b   1.000
_cell.length_c   1.000
_cell.angle_alpha   90.00
_cell.angle_beta   90.00
_cell.angle_gamma   90.00
#
_symmetry.space_group_name_H-M   'P 1'
#
loop_
_entity.id
_entity.type
_entity.pdbx_description
1 polymer ?
#
loop_
_entity_poly.entity_id
_entity_poly.type
_entity_poly.pdbx_seq_one_letter_code
_entity_poly.pdbx_strand_id
1 'polypeptide(L)'
;MVDDGSRILAGRYEVGELIGRGGMAEVHIGHDTRLGRTVAIKILRSDLARDPSFQNRFRREAQAAASLNHPAIVAVYDTGEDVTTEATGVVGHVPFIVMEYVEGHTVRDILRDGHAVPIEEAVEISAGVLSALEYSHHAGIVHRDIKPANVMLTPTGAVKVMDFGIARAVADSAATMTQTQAVIGTAQYLSPEQARGETVDARSDLYSAGCLLFELLTGRPPFVGDSPVSVAYQHVREPAPVPSTLASDVPDSLDRITLKALAKERDSRYSTAAEFRSDLEAVLRGGAVAAPAVGTIVPAVAAAEATQVLAPQAPVTQALPPTQPPWGTTGLTEVATVAEDEEERKRPWLIWLLVAIAVLAVAGIVALLIANANKEKEPETVKVPTLVGKTETEAKNLLQGLDLVYKGAEGTSDSIPEGSVISSNPAEGATATVGDTVTVTISTGTGKVDVPDVTGKTAAEAEEILTGLGLTVDPNRDNDDNPKFDEGQVTKTDPAADESVNSGTSVKLSVSTGLVDVPSFKGKDQKEATDKLSNDLNMRPVVEKVETADADPGTVVSQDRDGLLKQGTTITLQVATAPTTATVPDDLRGMSYDDAVAALKDAGITGTPTRVDEPSDDTPAGDVLYTNPDGGATVGVDDVIEIHVSSGPAAPDPNATTPAPPAP
;
A
#
# COMPACT_ATOMS: atom_id res chain seq x y z
N MET A 1 42.92 -12.77 14.84
CA MET A 1 43.17 -13.08 13.42
C MET A 1 42.41 -14.36 13.12
N VAL A 2 41.19 -14.21 12.62
CA VAL A 2 40.50 -15.31 11.93
C VAL A 2 41.04 -15.26 10.50
N ASP A 3 41.29 -16.43 9.92
CA ASP A 3 41.86 -16.57 8.59
C ASP A 3 40.80 -16.15 7.57
N ASP A 4 40.85 -14.90 7.10
CA ASP A 4 39.90 -14.33 6.14
C ASP A 4 40.27 -14.80 4.73
N GLY A 5 40.15 -16.12 4.53
CA GLY A 5 40.43 -16.78 3.26
C GLY A 5 39.49 -16.24 2.20
N SER A 6 40.05 -15.66 1.13
CA SER A 6 39.28 -14.96 0.11
C SER A 6 38.16 -15.86 -0.44
N ARG A 7 36.91 -15.37 -0.38
CA ARG A 7 35.75 -16.13 -0.82
C ARG A 7 35.77 -16.22 -2.33
N ILE A 8 35.97 -17.41 -2.89
CA ILE A 8 36.01 -17.62 -4.34
C ILE A 8 34.71 -18.31 -4.80
N LEU A 9 33.84 -17.58 -5.49
CA LEU A 9 32.61 -18.14 -6.07
C LEU A 9 32.93 -18.95 -7.33
N ALA A 10 32.30 -20.12 -7.44
CA ALA A 10 32.45 -21.06 -8.56
C ALA A 10 33.92 -21.38 -8.94
N GLY A 11 34.86 -21.26 -7.98
CA GLY A 11 36.29 -21.48 -8.22
C GLY A 11 36.95 -20.48 -9.19
N ARG A 12 36.32 -19.32 -9.45
CA ARG A 12 36.79 -18.33 -10.44
C ARG A 12 36.74 -16.88 -9.96
N TYR A 13 35.71 -16.51 -9.20
CA TYR A 13 35.44 -15.12 -8.86
C TYR A 13 35.81 -14.85 -7.42
N GLU A 14 36.94 -14.18 -7.21
CA GLU A 14 37.37 -13.74 -5.88
C GLU A 14 36.51 -12.55 -5.45
N VAL A 15 35.82 -12.68 -4.31
CA VAL A 15 34.97 -11.64 -3.73
C VAL A 15 35.82 -10.75 -2.82
N GLY A 16 35.84 -9.46 -3.11
CA GLY A 16 36.46 -8.43 -2.29
C GLY A 16 35.43 -7.67 -1.44
N GLU A 17 35.68 -6.37 -1.25
CA GLU A 17 34.89 -5.52 -0.37
C GLU A 17 33.44 -5.31 -0.85
N LEU A 18 32.52 -5.11 0.11
CA LEU A 18 31.14 -4.74 -0.15
C LEU A 18 31.07 -3.28 -0.65
N ILE A 19 30.61 -3.09 -1.89
CA ILE A 19 30.48 -1.76 -2.52
C ILE A 19 29.03 -1.24 -2.56
N GLY A 20 28.03 -2.09 -2.32
CA GLY A 20 26.63 -1.67 -2.28
C GLY A 20 25.70 -2.69 -1.63
N ARG A 21 24.62 -2.23 -1.00
CA ARG A 21 23.62 -3.09 -0.35
C ARG A 21 22.21 -2.69 -0.75
N GLY A 22 21.53 -3.56 -1.49
CA GLY A 22 20.13 -3.40 -1.85
C GLY A 22 19.18 -4.15 -0.91
N GLY A 23 17.87 -4.00 -1.14
CA GLY A 23 16.87 -4.76 -0.39
C GLY A 23 17.00 -6.28 -0.61
N MET A 24 17.35 -6.69 -1.84
CA MET A 24 17.38 -8.09 -2.26
C MET A 24 18.79 -8.72 -2.28
N ALA A 25 19.81 -7.93 -2.62
CA ALA A 25 21.15 -8.43 -2.92
C ALA A 25 22.25 -7.50 -2.36
N GLU A 26 23.44 -8.06 -2.18
CA GLU A 26 24.67 -7.37 -1.79
C GLU A 26 25.65 -7.36 -2.98
N VAL A 27 26.21 -6.20 -3.29
CA VAL A 27 27.13 -6.01 -4.41
C VAL A 27 28.53 -5.84 -3.85
N HIS A 28 29.44 -6.71 -4.28
CA HIS A 28 30.85 -6.68 -3.91
C HIS A 28 31.69 -6.30 -5.13
N ILE A 29 32.83 -5.65 -4.91
CA ILE A 29 33.90 -5.65 -5.91
C ILE A 29 34.53 -7.05 -5.93
N GLY A 30 35.02 -7.50 -7.08
CA GLY A 30 35.67 -8.80 -7.19
C GLY A 30 36.61 -8.91 -8.37
N HIS A 31 37.31 -10.03 -8.45
CA HIS A 31 38.31 -10.31 -9.48
C HIS A 31 37.99 -11.61 -10.23
N ASP A 32 37.88 -11.52 -11.55
CA ASP A 32 37.76 -12.69 -12.44
C ASP A 32 39.15 -13.28 -12.66
N THR A 33 39.56 -14.20 -11.78
CA THR A 33 40.91 -14.83 -11.78
C THR A 33 41.29 -15.50 -13.11
N ARG A 34 40.31 -15.83 -13.96
CA ARG A 34 40.55 -16.44 -15.28
C ARG A 34 40.83 -15.41 -16.38
N LEU A 35 40.26 -14.21 -16.28
CA LEU A 35 40.41 -13.15 -17.27
C LEU A 35 41.27 -11.96 -16.78
N GLY A 36 41.64 -11.92 -15.51
CA GLY A 36 42.49 -10.88 -14.92
C GLY A 36 41.82 -9.51 -14.83
N ARG A 37 40.49 -9.46 -14.70
CA ARG A 37 39.70 -8.21 -14.71
C ARG A 37 38.90 -8.01 -13.41
N THR A 38 38.76 -6.75 -13.02
CA THR A 38 37.82 -6.33 -11.97
C THR A 38 36.38 -6.47 -12.46
N VAL A 39 35.49 -6.95 -11.60
CA VAL A 39 34.07 -7.15 -11.85
C VAL A 39 33.26 -6.72 -10.63
N ALA A 40 31.98 -6.40 -10.82
CA ALA A 40 31.02 -6.31 -9.73
C ALA A 40 30.30 -7.65 -9.58
N ILE A 41 30.11 -8.11 -8.35
CA ILE A 41 29.47 -9.39 -8.02
C ILE A 41 28.25 -9.10 -7.15
N LYS A 42 27.06 -9.21 -7.75
CA LYS A 42 25.77 -9.09 -7.06
C LYS A 42 25.40 -10.48 -6.52
N ILE A 43 25.27 -10.62 -5.20
CA ILE A 43 24.99 -11.88 -4.51
C ILE A 43 23.64 -11.75 -3.81
N LEU A 44 22.72 -12.71 -4.03
CA LEU A 44 21.44 -12.72 -3.33
C LEU A 44 21.69 -12.89 -1.81
N ARG A 45 21.04 -12.08 -0.97
CA ARG A 45 21.26 -12.15 0.48
C ARG A 45 20.85 -13.52 1.04
N SER A 46 21.59 -14.03 2.02
CA SER A 46 21.38 -15.39 2.54
C SER A 46 20.04 -15.61 3.23
N ASP A 47 19.42 -14.57 3.78
CA ASP A 47 18.07 -14.60 4.35
C ASP A 47 16.98 -14.75 3.28
N LEU A 48 17.20 -14.21 2.08
CA LEU A 48 16.29 -14.31 0.94
C LEU A 48 16.61 -15.49 0.00
N ALA A 49 17.85 -16.00 0.03
CA ALA A 49 18.31 -17.09 -0.83
C ALA A 49 17.58 -18.43 -0.59
N ARG A 50 16.89 -18.59 0.54
CA ARG A 50 16.05 -19.76 0.82
C ARG A 50 14.67 -19.72 0.17
N ASP A 51 14.22 -18.56 -0.31
CA ASP A 51 12.89 -18.38 -0.91
C ASP A 51 12.95 -18.55 -2.45
N PRO A 52 12.23 -19.55 -3.02
CA PRO A 52 12.18 -19.76 -4.47
C PRO A 52 11.66 -18.56 -5.27
N SER A 53 10.82 -17.70 -4.68
CA SER A 53 10.31 -16.49 -5.35
C SER A 53 11.44 -15.49 -5.62
N PHE A 54 12.25 -15.19 -4.60
CA PHE A 54 13.41 -14.31 -4.71
C PHE A 54 14.49 -14.92 -5.63
N GLN A 55 14.77 -16.22 -5.53
CA GLN A 55 15.67 -16.89 -6.48
C GLN A 55 15.20 -16.74 -7.94
N ASN A 56 13.92 -16.99 -8.21
CA ASN A 56 13.37 -16.93 -9.56
C ASN A 56 13.34 -15.50 -10.12
N ARG A 57 13.07 -14.50 -9.27
CA ARG A 57 13.18 -13.08 -9.65
C ARG A 57 14.62 -12.71 -10.00
N PHE A 58 15.59 -13.11 -9.16
CA PHE A 58 17.01 -12.84 -9.35
C PHE A 58 17.56 -13.47 -10.64
N ARG A 59 17.21 -14.72 -10.94
CA ARG A 59 17.59 -15.39 -12.21
C ARG A 59 16.97 -14.68 -13.43
N ARG A 60 15.72 -14.22 -13.34
CA ARG A 60 15.02 -13.49 -14.44
C ARG A 60 15.64 -12.12 -14.72
N GLU A 61 16.00 -11.38 -13.68
CA GLU A 61 16.72 -10.10 -13.77
C GLU A 61 18.06 -10.28 -14.49
N ALA A 62 18.84 -11.28 -14.07
CA ALA A 62 20.11 -11.63 -14.72
C ALA A 62 19.94 -11.97 -16.21
N GLN A 63 18.92 -12.78 -16.55
CA GLN A 63 18.66 -13.21 -17.93
C GLN A 63 18.25 -12.05 -18.84
N ALA A 64 17.46 -11.09 -18.33
CA ALA A 64 17.09 -9.89 -19.08
C ALA A 64 18.32 -9.03 -19.37
N ALA A 65 19.08 -8.67 -18.34
CA ALA A 65 20.28 -7.84 -18.49
C ALA A 65 21.39 -8.49 -19.34
N ALA A 66 21.56 -9.82 -19.26
CA ALA A 66 22.56 -10.55 -20.08
C ALA A 66 22.28 -10.55 -21.59
N SER A 67 21.06 -10.20 -22.02
CA SER A 67 20.73 -10.06 -23.44
C SER A 67 21.06 -8.69 -24.03
N LEU A 68 21.46 -7.72 -23.19
CA LEU A 68 21.69 -6.32 -23.58
C LEU A 68 23.19 -6.02 -23.71
N ASN A 69 23.59 -5.40 -24.82
CA ASN A 69 24.96 -4.93 -25.05
C ASN A 69 24.96 -3.51 -25.63
N HIS A 70 25.08 -2.53 -24.75
CA HIS A 70 25.04 -1.10 -25.09
C HIS A 70 26.01 -0.32 -24.19
N PRO A 71 26.74 0.70 -24.68
CA PRO A 71 27.73 1.43 -23.88
C PRO A 71 27.14 2.05 -22.60
N ALA A 72 25.89 2.52 -22.64
CA ALA A 72 25.20 3.09 -21.48
C ALA A 72 24.44 2.08 -20.60
N ILE A 73 24.65 0.77 -20.80
CA ILE A 73 24.10 -0.30 -19.97
C ILE A 73 25.26 -1.01 -19.26
N VAL A 74 25.08 -1.38 -17.99
CA VAL A 74 26.02 -2.23 -17.24
C VAL A 74 25.93 -3.65 -17.78
N ALA A 75 27.01 -4.13 -18.40
CA ALA A 75 27.01 -5.46 -19.02
C ALA A 75 27.02 -6.59 -17.97
N VAL A 76 26.13 -7.58 -18.10
CA VAL A 76 26.21 -8.84 -17.34
C VAL A 76 27.13 -9.81 -18.08
N TYR A 77 28.09 -10.39 -17.35
CA TYR A 77 29.12 -11.26 -17.92
C TYR A 77 28.90 -12.75 -17.62
N ASP A 78 28.35 -13.09 -16.46
CA ASP A 78 28.20 -14.47 -16.01
C ASP A 78 27.15 -14.57 -14.89
N THR A 79 26.63 -15.77 -14.66
CA THR A 79 25.66 -16.06 -13.59
C THR A 79 25.96 -17.43 -13.00
N GLY A 80 25.89 -17.55 -11.68
CA GLY A 80 26.16 -18.82 -11.02
C GLY A 80 25.45 -18.98 -9.68
N GLU A 81 25.73 -20.09 -9.02
CA GLU A 81 25.26 -20.39 -7.68
C GLU A 81 26.44 -20.81 -6.81
N ASP A 82 26.53 -20.24 -5.62
CA ASP A 82 27.49 -20.61 -4.60
C ASP A 82 26.87 -21.65 -3.66
N VAL A 83 27.63 -22.69 -3.32
CA VAL A 83 27.14 -23.84 -2.54
C VAL A 83 27.62 -23.67 -1.11
N THR A 84 26.76 -23.12 -0.25
CA THR A 84 27.07 -22.88 1.16
C THR A 84 26.51 -24.01 2.00
N THR A 85 27.38 -24.79 2.64
CA THR A 85 26.97 -25.78 3.65
C THR A 85 26.89 -25.12 5.01
N GLU A 86 25.69 -25.03 5.58
CA GLU A 86 25.47 -24.50 6.93
C GLU A 86 26.05 -25.44 8.00
N ALA A 87 26.32 -24.91 9.20
CA ALA A 87 26.79 -25.71 10.35
C ALA A 87 25.80 -26.82 10.77
N THR A 88 24.55 -26.74 10.31
CA THR A 88 23.48 -27.74 10.46
C THR A 88 23.58 -28.91 9.47
N GLY A 89 24.49 -28.84 8.49
CA GLY A 89 24.62 -29.81 7.39
C GLY A 89 23.68 -29.55 6.21
N VAL A 90 22.85 -28.50 6.27
CA VAL A 90 21.98 -28.10 5.15
C VAL A 90 22.79 -27.41 4.07
N VAL A 91 22.65 -27.86 2.83
CA VAL A 91 23.30 -27.26 1.66
C VAL A 91 22.37 -26.21 1.05
N GLY A 92 22.76 -24.95 1.13
CA GLY A 92 22.08 -23.81 0.53
C GLY A 92 22.73 -23.39 -0.79
N HIS A 93 21.90 -23.02 -1.77
CA HIS A 93 22.32 -22.47 -3.06
C HIS A 93 22.09 -20.96 -3.05
N VAL A 94 23.17 -20.18 -3.12
CA VAL A 94 23.12 -18.71 -3.13
C VAL A 94 23.45 -18.20 -4.53
N PRO A 95 22.46 -17.73 -5.32
CA PRO A 95 22.72 -17.26 -6.68
C PRO A 95 23.50 -15.94 -6.68
N PHE A 96 24.36 -15.77 -7.68
CA PHE A 96 25.14 -14.56 -7.92
C PHE A 96 25.18 -14.20 -9.42
N ILE A 97 25.36 -12.91 -9.69
CA ILE A 97 25.50 -12.32 -11.02
C ILE A 97 26.85 -11.60 -11.05
N VAL A 98 27.63 -11.83 -12.10
CA VAL A 98 28.89 -11.12 -12.36
C VAL A 98 28.65 -10.12 -13.48
N MET A 99 28.96 -8.86 -13.22
CA MET A 99 28.70 -7.74 -14.13
C MET A 99 29.90 -6.80 -14.23
N GLU A 100 29.83 -5.88 -15.18
CA GLU A 100 30.78 -4.78 -15.37
C GLU A 100 30.95 -4.00 -14.06
N TYR A 101 32.19 -3.83 -13.62
CA TYR A 101 32.51 -2.89 -12.54
C TYR A 101 32.56 -1.48 -13.12
N VAL A 102 31.63 -0.63 -12.70
CA VAL A 102 31.61 0.79 -13.05
C VAL A 102 32.29 1.57 -11.94
N GLU A 103 33.47 2.10 -12.22
CA GLU A 103 34.10 3.11 -11.37
C GLU A 103 33.34 4.43 -11.53
N GLY A 104 32.84 5.00 -10.43
CA GLY A 104 31.97 6.18 -10.47
C GLY A 104 31.07 6.32 -9.23
N HIS A 105 30.10 7.22 -9.31
CA HIS A 105 29.08 7.45 -8.28
C HIS A 105 27.68 7.24 -8.87
N THR A 106 26.68 6.95 -8.03
CA THR A 106 25.29 6.95 -8.49
C THR A 106 24.76 8.37 -8.59
N VAL A 107 23.76 8.60 -9.45
CA VAL A 107 23.08 9.91 -9.54
C VAL A 107 22.41 10.26 -8.21
N ARG A 108 22.03 9.25 -7.39
CA ARG A 108 21.56 9.44 -6.02
C ARG A 108 22.61 10.07 -5.10
N ASP A 109 23.89 9.69 -5.26
CA ASP A 109 24.97 10.23 -4.42
C ASP A 109 25.25 11.70 -4.76
N ILE A 110 25.07 12.08 -6.03
CA ILE A 110 25.19 13.46 -6.52
C ILE A 110 24.06 14.34 -5.98
N LEU A 111 22.82 13.83 -6.01
CA LEU A 111 21.62 14.53 -5.52
C LEU A 111 21.48 14.52 -3.99
N ARG A 112 22.38 13.86 -3.25
CA ARG A 112 22.26 13.60 -1.81
C ARG A 112 22.08 14.85 -0.95
N ASP A 113 22.70 15.95 -1.35
CA ASP A 113 22.65 17.22 -0.61
C ASP A 113 21.43 18.10 -1.01
N GLY A 114 20.54 17.60 -1.87
CA GLY A 114 19.32 18.30 -2.31
C GLY A 114 19.55 19.46 -3.27
N HIS A 115 20.74 19.55 -3.87
CA HIS A 115 21.07 20.56 -4.88
C HIS A 115 20.71 20.07 -6.28
N ALA A 116 20.21 20.97 -7.12
CA ALA A 116 20.06 20.73 -8.55
C ALA A 116 21.42 20.52 -9.23
N VAL A 117 21.44 19.67 -10.25
CA VAL A 117 22.58 19.44 -11.13
C VAL A 117 22.59 20.52 -12.22
N PRO A 118 23.75 21.02 -12.69
CA PRO A 118 23.81 21.96 -13.80
C PRO A 118 23.00 21.48 -15.00
N ILE A 119 22.26 22.40 -15.64
CA ILE A 119 21.24 22.06 -16.66
C ILE A 119 21.83 21.23 -17.80
N GLU A 120 23.02 21.57 -18.28
CA GLU A 120 23.72 20.83 -19.32
C GLU A 120 23.97 19.37 -18.90
N GLU A 121 24.49 19.15 -17.69
CA GLU A 121 24.76 17.83 -17.11
C GLU A 121 23.47 17.05 -16.83
N ALA A 122 22.42 17.71 -16.32
CA ALA A 122 21.10 17.10 -16.12
C ALA A 122 20.51 16.57 -17.44
N VAL A 123 20.69 17.31 -18.53
CA VAL A 123 20.25 16.91 -19.87
C VAL A 123 21.13 15.79 -20.45
N GLU A 124 22.45 15.84 -20.27
CA GLU A 124 23.38 14.78 -20.70
C GLU A 124 23.11 13.45 -19.98
N ILE A 125 22.91 13.48 -18.65
CA ILE A 125 22.50 12.31 -17.85
C ILE A 125 21.21 11.71 -18.41
N SER A 126 20.18 12.55 -18.58
CA SER A 126 18.86 12.12 -19.05
C SER A 126 18.92 11.56 -20.47
N ALA A 127 19.71 12.16 -21.37
CA ALA A 127 19.93 11.66 -22.72
C ALA A 127 20.66 10.31 -22.74
N GLY A 128 21.63 10.10 -21.85
CA GLY A 128 22.32 8.82 -21.67
C GLY A 128 21.39 7.71 -21.17
N VAL A 129 20.54 8.01 -20.19
CA VAL A 129 19.49 7.08 -19.69
C VAL A 129 18.50 6.73 -20.82
N LEU A 130 18.02 7.73 -21.57
CA LEU A 130 17.11 7.50 -22.69
C LEU A 130 17.75 6.69 -23.82
N SER A 131 19.06 6.82 -24.04
CA SER A 131 19.80 5.97 -24.98
C SER A 131 19.83 4.50 -24.55
N ALA A 132 20.03 4.24 -23.25
CA ALA A 132 19.95 2.89 -22.69
C ALA A 132 18.53 2.32 -22.77
N LEU A 133 17.50 3.13 -22.48
CA LEU A 133 16.09 2.75 -22.60
C LEU A 133 15.69 2.45 -24.05
N GLU A 134 16.07 3.30 -25.02
CA GLU A 134 15.79 3.07 -26.45
C GLU A 134 16.28 1.69 -26.91
N TYR A 135 17.52 1.35 -26.58
CA TYR A 135 18.11 0.06 -26.91
C TYR A 135 17.36 -1.12 -26.26
N SER A 136 17.03 -1.00 -24.97
CA SER A 136 16.31 -2.04 -24.22
C SER A 136 14.88 -2.24 -24.71
N HIS A 137 14.16 -1.15 -24.99
CA HIS A 137 12.81 -1.15 -25.56
C HIS A 137 12.78 -1.81 -26.95
N HIS A 138 13.80 -1.60 -27.78
CA HIS A 138 13.93 -2.29 -29.07
C HIS A 138 14.17 -3.81 -28.92
N ALA A 139 14.82 -4.23 -27.84
CA ALA A 139 14.95 -5.64 -27.45
C ALA A 139 13.68 -6.22 -26.77
N GLY A 140 12.62 -5.42 -26.62
CA GLY A 140 11.37 -5.83 -25.96
C GLY A 140 11.46 -5.89 -24.43
N ILE A 141 12.48 -5.30 -23.83
CA ILE A 141 12.72 -5.28 -22.37
C ILE A 141 12.35 -3.90 -21.82
N VAL A 142 11.56 -3.90 -20.74
CA VAL A 142 11.15 -2.69 -20.01
C VAL A 142 11.87 -2.70 -18.65
N HIS A 143 12.46 -1.58 -18.25
CA HIS A 143 13.32 -1.48 -17.06
C HIS A 143 12.52 -1.54 -15.75
N ARG A 144 11.39 -0.84 -15.68
CA ARG A 144 10.42 -0.75 -14.57
C ARG A 144 10.89 -0.07 -13.28
N ASP A 145 12.20 0.09 -13.06
CA ASP A 145 12.77 0.68 -11.84
C ASP A 145 13.78 1.80 -12.12
N ILE A 146 13.48 2.72 -13.06
CA ILE A 146 14.36 3.86 -13.35
C ILE A 146 14.30 4.87 -12.19
N LYS A 147 15.46 5.16 -11.59
CA LYS A 147 15.64 6.08 -10.46
C LYS A 147 17.13 6.44 -10.29
N PRO A 148 17.50 7.51 -9.55
CA PRO A 148 18.89 7.93 -9.35
C PRO A 148 19.85 6.86 -8.82
N ALA A 149 19.34 5.87 -8.06
CA ALA A 149 20.15 4.77 -7.52
C ALA A 149 20.58 3.73 -8.57
N ASN A 150 19.86 3.64 -9.69
CA ASN A 150 20.09 2.66 -10.77
C ASN A 150 20.81 3.30 -11.97
N VAL A 151 21.33 4.52 -11.82
CA VAL A 151 22.10 5.27 -12.83
C VAL A 151 23.42 5.68 -12.21
N MET A 152 24.54 5.36 -12.86
CA MET A 152 25.89 5.78 -12.47
C MET A 152 26.51 6.72 -13.51
N LEU A 153 27.41 7.56 -13.02
CA LEU A 153 28.32 8.37 -13.83
C LEU A 153 29.76 7.96 -13.56
N THR A 154 30.49 7.67 -14.63
CA THR A 154 31.95 7.46 -14.55
C THR A 154 32.69 8.78 -14.36
N PRO A 155 33.96 8.77 -13.91
CA PRO A 155 34.84 9.94 -13.91
C PRO A 155 35.03 10.61 -15.29
N THR A 156 34.61 9.98 -16.38
CA THR A 156 34.64 10.53 -17.74
C THR A 156 33.29 11.10 -18.19
N GLY A 157 32.30 11.21 -17.30
CA GLY A 157 30.94 11.67 -17.61
C GLY A 157 30.08 10.64 -18.36
N ALA A 158 30.49 9.38 -18.46
CA ALA A 158 29.70 8.37 -19.17
C ALA A 158 28.57 7.83 -18.26
N VAL A 159 27.34 7.85 -18.77
CA VAL A 159 26.15 7.30 -18.10
C VAL A 159 26.14 5.78 -18.20
N LYS A 160 25.84 5.11 -17.08
CA LYS A 160 25.65 3.65 -16.99
C LYS A 160 24.37 3.33 -16.23
N VAL A 161 23.40 2.73 -16.91
CA VAL A 161 22.15 2.23 -16.30
C VAL A 161 22.30 0.76 -15.92
N MET A 162 21.90 0.40 -14.72
CA MET A 162 22.00 -0.96 -14.14
C MET A 162 20.63 -1.53 -13.77
N ASP A 163 20.57 -2.80 -13.38
CA ASP A 163 19.35 -3.46 -12.87
C ASP A 163 18.17 -3.51 -13.86
N PHE A 164 18.49 -3.74 -15.15
CA PHE A 164 17.51 -4.06 -16.19
C PHE A 164 16.80 -5.39 -15.94
N GLY A 165 15.70 -5.39 -15.18
CA GLY A 165 14.80 -6.53 -15.17
C GLY A 165 13.75 -6.59 -14.06
N ILE A 166 12.47 -6.55 -14.47
CA ILE A 166 11.39 -7.38 -13.91
C ILE A 166 11.22 -7.26 -12.37
N ALA A 167 11.28 -6.03 -11.84
CA ALA A 167 10.63 -5.72 -10.58
C ALA A 167 9.10 -5.66 -10.77
N ARG A 168 8.37 -6.32 -9.86
CA ARG A 168 6.92 -6.60 -9.90
C ARG A 168 6.48 -7.40 -11.14
N ALA A 169 6.29 -8.71 -10.93
CA ALA A 169 5.23 -9.44 -11.62
C ALA A 169 3.87 -8.83 -11.21
N VAL A 170 2.83 -8.98 -12.04
CA VAL A 170 1.51 -8.37 -11.75
C VAL A 170 0.93 -8.85 -10.40
N ALA A 171 1.29 -10.04 -9.94
CA ALA A 171 0.93 -10.57 -8.62
C ALA A 171 1.67 -9.91 -7.43
N ASP A 172 2.88 -9.38 -7.62
CA ASP A 172 3.70 -8.77 -6.55
C ASP A 172 3.35 -7.30 -6.27
N SER A 173 2.63 -6.63 -7.18
CA SER A 173 2.26 -5.22 -7.01
C SER A 173 1.43 -4.98 -5.74
N ALA A 174 0.55 -5.93 -5.39
CA ALA A 174 -0.19 -5.92 -4.13
C ALA A 174 0.69 -6.36 -2.94
N ALA A 175 1.35 -7.52 -3.04
CA ALA A 175 2.12 -8.12 -1.95
C ALA A 175 3.33 -7.28 -1.48
N THR A 176 3.90 -6.44 -2.34
CA THR A 176 5.04 -5.58 -1.97
C THR A 176 4.58 -4.28 -1.28
N MET A 177 3.33 -3.83 -1.42
CA MET A 177 2.88 -2.58 -0.75
C MET A 177 2.48 -2.80 0.71
N THR A 178 2.25 -4.04 1.14
CA THR A 178 1.92 -4.40 2.53
C THR A 178 3.13 -4.73 3.40
N GLN A 179 4.36 -4.79 2.85
CA GLN A 179 5.58 -5.03 3.62
C GLN A 179 6.31 -3.72 3.98
N THR A 180 5.99 -3.21 5.17
CA THR A 180 6.25 -1.83 5.64
C THR A 180 7.72 -1.40 5.78
N GLN A 181 8.71 -2.30 5.67
CA GLN A 181 10.10 -2.02 6.07
C GLN A 181 11.13 -1.86 4.92
N ALA A 182 10.74 -2.05 3.65
CA ALA A 182 11.69 -1.99 2.53
C ALA A 182 11.33 -0.97 1.42
N VAL A 183 10.18 -0.30 1.49
CA VAL A 183 9.54 0.34 0.33
C VAL A 183 9.50 1.88 0.41
N ILE A 184 10.20 2.48 1.37
CA ILE A 184 10.15 3.93 1.62
C ILE A 184 10.78 4.77 0.48
N GLY A 185 11.76 4.23 -0.26
CA GLY A 185 12.49 4.97 -1.31
C GLY A 185 12.06 4.71 -2.76
N THR A 186 11.22 3.71 -3.05
CA THR A 186 10.93 3.30 -4.44
C THR A 186 9.73 4.03 -5.04
N ALA A 187 8.81 4.56 -4.22
CA ALA A 187 7.56 5.13 -4.70
C ALA A 187 7.71 6.42 -5.53
N GLN A 188 8.77 7.20 -5.28
CA GLN A 188 9.04 8.53 -5.86
C GLN A 188 9.25 8.55 -7.38
N TYR A 189 9.43 7.38 -8.01
CA TYR A 189 9.69 7.24 -9.45
C TYR A 189 8.70 6.28 -10.13
N LEU A 190 7.64 5.83 -9.43
CA LEU A 190 6.64 4.93 -10.01
C LEU A 190 5.83 5.65 -11.08
N SER A 191 5.57 4.99 -12.20
CA SER A 191 4.56 5.48 -13.14
C SER A 191 3.13 5.31 -12.58
N PRO A 192 2.14 6.13 -13.01
CA PRO A 192 0.74 6.02 -12.58
C PRO A 192 0.17 4.60 -12.72
N GLU A 193 0.50 3.93 -13.83
CA GLU A 193 0.10 2.56 -14.11
C GLU A 193 0.72 1.54 -13.13
N GLN A 194 1.98 1.71 -12.73
CA GLN A 194 2.61 0.86 -11.72
C GLN A 194 2.02 1.06 -10.32
N ALA A 195 1.60 2.28 -10.00
CA ALA A 195 0.91 2.61 -8.75
C ALA A 195 -0.51 2.01 -8.69
N ARG A 196 -1.21 1.92 -9.84
CA ARG A 196 -2.52 1.24 -9.96
C ARG A 196 -2.44 -0.28 -10.15
N GLY A 197 -1.25 -0.84 -10.38
CA GLY A 197 -1.07 -2.27 -10.68
C GLY A 197 -1.48 -2.68 -12.10
N GLU A 198 -1.63 -1.72 -13.02
CA GLU A 198 -1.92 -1.97 -14.43
C GLU A 198 -0.74 -2.63 -15.17
N THR A 199 -0.95 -3.03 -16.44
CA THR A 199 0.12 -3.50 -17.32
C THR A 199 1.17 -2.42 -17.57
N VAL A 200 2.45 -2.73 -17.40
CA VAL A 200 3.57 -1.79 -17.53
C VAL A 200 4.19 -1.90 -18.93
N ASP A 201 4.39 -0.77 -19.62
CA ASP A 201 4.95 -0.71 -20.97
C ASP A 201 6.17 0.24 -21.05
N ALA A 202 6.78 0.40 -22.23
CA ALA A 202 7.95 1.25 -22.43
C ALA A 202 7.75 2.71 -21.96
N ARG A 203 6.52 3.24 -22.03
CA ARG A 203 6.17 4.62 -21.63
C ARG A 203 6.07 4.78 -20.11
N SER A 204 6.05 3.68 -19.36
CA SER A 204 6.24 3.69 -17.92
C SER A 204 7.66 4.10 -17.55
N ASP A 205 8.67 3.55 -18.25
CA ASP A 205 10.08 3.96 -18.06
C ASP A 205 10.30 5.43 -18.45
N LEU A 206 9.60 5.93 -19.47
CA LEU A 206 9.69 7.33 -19.88
C LEU A 206 9.12 8.29 -18.84
N TYR A 207 8.07 7.89 -18.12
CA TYR A 207 7.56 8.65 -16.98
C TYR A 207 8.58 8.68 -15.84
N SER A 208 9.17 7.53 -15.48
CA SER A 208 10.22 7.45 -14.45
C SER A 208 11.49 8.24 -14.83
N ALA A 209 11.87 8.26 -16.11
CA ALA A 209 12.92 9.13 -16.64
C ALA A 209 12.53 10.62 -16.56
N GLY A 210 11.24 10.96 -16.72
CA GLY A 210 10.70 12.29 -16.43
C GLY A 210 10.82 12.68 -14.95
N CYS A 211 10.61 11.75 -14.01
CA CYS A 211 10.85 11.98 -12.58
C CYS A 211 12.33 12.22 -12.28
N LEU A 212 13.23 11.45 -12.90
CA LEU A 212 14.68 11.62 -12.81
C LEU A 212 15.13 12.99 -13.35
N LEU A 213 14.64 13.39 -14.53
CA LEU A 213 14.91 14.71 -15.11
C LEU A 213 14.42 15.84 -14.21
N PHE A 214 13.20 15.73 -13.67
CA PHE A 214 12.66 16.71 -12.73
C PHE A 214 13.56 16.88 -11.51
N GLU A 215 14.02 15.79 -10.93
CA GLU A 215 14.88 15.82 -9.74
C GLU A 215 16.28 16.38 -10.05
N LEU A 216 16.88 16.00 -11.17
CA LEU A 216 18.13 16.58 -11.65
C LEU A 216 18.03 18.11 -11.78
N LEU A 217 16.92 18.62 -12.31
CA LEU A 217 16.69 20.06 -12.52
C LEU A 217 16.30 20.84 -11.25
N THR A 218 15.82 20.18 -10.19
CA THR A 218 15.24 20.87 -9.02
C THR A 218 15.82 20.46 -7.67
N GLY A 219 16.70 19.44 -7.63
CA GLY A 219 17.28 18.87 -6.41
C GLY A 219 16.33 18.00 -5.59
N ARG A 220 15.09 17.74 -6.07
CA ARG A 220 14.08 16.93 -5.38
C ARG A 220 13.08 16.26 -6.33
N PRO A 221 12.53 15.08 -6.01
CA PRO A 221 11.53 14.43 -6.86
C PRO A 221 10.23 15.26 -6.96
N PRO A 222 9.43 15.06 -8.02
CA PRO A 222 8.20 15.82 -8.27
C PRO A 222 7.15 15.65 -7.17
N PHE A 223 7.14 14.47 -6.53
CA PHE A 223 6.16 14.05 -5.55
C PHE A 223 6.86 13.57 -4.26
N VAL A 224 6.36 14.03 -3.11
CA VAL A 224 6.87 13.68 -1.77
C VAL A 224 5.71 13.59 -0.79
N GLY A 225 5.81 12.67 0.16
CA GLY A 225 4.83 12.48 1.22
C GLY A 225 5.34 11.54 2.29
N ASP A 226 4.68 11.55 3.45
CA ASP A 226 5.12 10.82 4.64
C ASP A 226 4.94 9.29 4.54
N SER A 227 4.30 8.81 3.46
CA SER A 227 4.16 7.38 3.18
C SER A 227 4.31 7.05 1.69
N PRO A 228 4.78 5.84 1.33
CA PRO A 228 4.84 5.38 -0.06
C PRO A 228 3.48 5.37 -0.78
N VAL A 229 2.39 5.17 -0.02
CA VAL A 229 1.02 5.20 -0.54
C VAL A 229 0.58 6.62 -0.88
N SER A 230 0.94 7.60 -0.04
CA SER A 230 0.72 9.03 -0.32
C SER A 230 1.44 9.45 -1.61
N VAL A 231 2.73 9.13 -1.75
CA VAL A 231 3.49 9.40 -2.98
C VAL A 231 2.84 8.70 -4.18
N ALA A 232 2.49 7.42 -4.08
CA ALA A 232 1.81 6.69 -5.16
C ALA A 232 0.47 7.36 -5.57
N TYR A 233 -0.30 7.89 -4.62
CA TYR A 233 -1.53 8.65 -4.90
C TYR A 233 -1.23 9.94 -5.67
N GLN A 234 -0.20 10.71 -5.28
CA GLN A 234 0.22 11.92 -6.01
C GLN A 234 0.63 11.58 -7.45
N HIS A 235 1.38 10.49 -7.65
CA HIS A 235 1.69 9.98 -8.99
C HIS A 235 0.42 9.63 -9.79
N VAL A 236 -0.65 9.14 -9.19
CA VAL A 236 -1.91 8.79 -9.88
C VAL A 236 -2.85 9.96 -10.14
N ARG A 237 -2.93 10.95 -9.23
CA ARG A 237 -3.95 12.01 -9.23
C ARG A 237 -3.41 13.44 -9.38
N GLU A 238 -2.31 13.79 -8.72
CA GLU A 238 -1.86 15.18 -8.64
C GLU A 238 -1.06 15.59 -9.88
N PRO A 239 -1.29 16.78 -10.47
CA PRO A 239 -0.46 17.27 -11.55
C PRO A 239 0.98 17.47 -11.07
N ALA A 240 1.96 17.15 -11.92
CA ALA A 240 3.36 17.41 -11.58
C ALA A 240 3.60 18.93 -11.46
N PRO A 241 4.44 19.38 -10.50
CA PRO A 241 4.87 20.77 -10.45
C PRO A 241 5.61 21.16 -11.75
N VAL A 242 5.63 22.44 -12.07
CA VAL A 242 6.45 22.97 -13.18
C VAL A 242 7.88 23.18 -12.65
N PRO A 243 8.94 22.56 -13.22
CA PRO A 243 10.31 22.68 -12.69
C PRO A 243 10.76 24.12 -12.40
N SER A 244 10.48 25.07 -13.30
CA SER A 244 10.83 26.49 -13.15
C SER A 244 10.15 27.20 -11.95
N THR A 245 9.10 26.62 -11.37
CA THR A 245 8.49 27.14 -10.13
C THR A 245 9.27 26.77 -8.87
N LEU A 246 10.18 25.79 -8.96
CA LEU A 246 11.10 25.40 -7.89
C LEU A 246 12.53 25.90 -8.14
N ALA A 247 13.00 25.84 -9.39
CA ALA A 247 14.34 26.24 -9.81
C ALA A 247 14.24 27.26 -10.97
N SER A 248 14.37 28.56 -10.65
CA SER A 248 14.03 29.67 -11.57
C SER A 248 14.98 29.85 -12.76
N ASP A 249 16.07 29.10 -12.80
CA ASP A 249 17.03 29.01 -13.89
C ASP A 249 16.62 27.97 -14.96
N VAL A 250 15.66 27.08 -14.67
CA VAL A 250 15.15 26.09 -15.63
C VAL A 250 14.36 26.77 -16.76
N PRO A 251 14.73 26.58 -18.05
CA PRO A 251 14.01 27.16 -19.19
C PRO A 251 12.65 26.51 -19.48
N ASP A 252 11.71 27.27 -20.05
CA ASP A 252 10.39 26.81 -20.53
C ASP A 252 10.46 25.54 -21.41
N SER A 253 11.52 25.40 -22.21
CA SER A 253 11.71 24.20 -23.03
C SER A 253 11.87 22.93 -22.19
N LEU A 254 12.58 22.99 -21.06
CA LEU A 254 12.73 21.86 -20.15
C LEU A 254 11.51 21.65 -19.27
N ASP A 255 10.77 22.70 -18.90
CA ASP A 255 9.44 22.56 -18.28
C ASP A 255 8.52 21.72 -19.18
N ARG A 256 8.41 22.09 -20.45
CA ARG A 256 7.53 21.43 -21.42
C ARG A 256 7.91 19.98 -21.67
N ILE A 257 9.21 19.70 -21.81
CA ILE A 257 9.73 18.34 -21.96
C ILE A 257 9.42 17.50 -20.71
N THR A 258 9.72 18.01 -19.52
CA THR A 258 9.52 17.30 -18.25
C THR A 258 8.04 17.03 -18.00
N LEU A 259 7.17 18.02 -18.21
CA LEU A 259 5.72 17.87 -18.04
C LEU A 259 5.09 16.93 -19.08
N LYS A 260 5.59 16.88 -20.32
CA LYS A 260 5.16 15.88 -21.31
C LYS A 260 5.55 14.46 -20.87
N ALA A 261 6.76 14.26 -20.33
CA ALA A 261 7.15 12.96 -19.79
C ALA A 261 6.32 12.56 -18.55
N LEU A 262 5.97 13.52 -17.70
CA LEU A 262 5.16 13.35 -16.48
C LEU A 262 3.64 13.38 -16.72
N ALA A 263 3.17 13.35 -17.97
CA ALA A 263 1.74 13.28 -18.28
C ALA A 263 1.12 11.98 -17.71
N LYS A 264 -0.05 12.08 -17.08
CA LYS A 264 -0.68 10.94 -16.40
C LYS A 264 -1.12 9.86 -17.40
N GLU A 265 -1.82 10.27 -18.45
CA GLU A 265 -2.22 9.40 -19.55
C GLU A 265 -1.04 9.01 -20.44
N ARG A 266 -0.87 7.71 -20.68
CA ARG A 266 0.32 7.17 -21.37
C ARG A 266 0.45 7.66 -22.81
N ASP A 267 -0.67 7.83 -23.50
CA ASP A 267 -0.73 8.32 -24.88
C ASP A 267 -0.47 9.83 -24.99
N SER A 268 -0.43 10.55 -23.85
CA SER A 268 -0.03 11.97 -23.79
C SER A 268 1.47 12.17 -23.53
N ARG A 269 2.21 11.09 -23.26
CA ARG A 269 3.67 11.11 -23.07
C ARG A 269 4.42 11.06 -24.41
N TYR A 270 5.75 11.07 -24.34
CA TYR A 270 6.58 10.62 -25.46
C TYR A 270 6.23 9.17 -25.84
N SER A 271 6.16 8.89 -27.14
CA SER A 271 5.86 7.54 -27.64
C SER A 271 7.08 6.61 -27.58
N THR A 272 8.28 7.17 -27.63
CA THR A 272 9.55 6.42 -27.61
C THR A 272 10.64 7.20 -26.85
N ALA A 273 11.63 6.48 -26.33
CA ALA A 273 12.82 7.10 -25.72
C ALA A 273 13.61 7.98 -26.71
N ALA A 274 13.60 7.61 -28.01
CA ALA A 274 14.24 8.37 -29.09
C ALA A 274 13.61 9.76 -29.27
N GLU A 275 12.28 9.85 -29.23
CA GLU A 275 11.52 11.12 -29.32
C GLU A 275 11.86 12.06 -28.14
N PHE A 276 11.90 11.50 -26.93
CA PHE A 276 12.27 12.24 -25.71
C PHE A 276 13.73 12.72 -25.77
N ARG A 277 14.68 11.84 -26.15
CA ARG A 277 16.09 12.23 -26.29
C ARG A 277 16.28 13.32 -27.36
N SER A 278 15.58 13.22 -28.48
CA SER A 278 15.64 14.21 -29.57
C SER A 278 15.22 15.61 -29.11
N ASP A 279 14.17 15.72 -28.29
CA ASP A 279 13.72 16.98 -27.70
C ASP A 279 14.75 17.56 -26.71
N LEU A 280 15.32 16.72 -25.84
CA LEU A 280 16.38 17.12 -24.90
C LEU A 280 17.65 17.62 -25.63
N GLU A 281 18.13 16.88 -26.62
CA GLU A 281 19.27 17.30 -27.43
C GLU A 281 18.96 18.57 -28.25
N ALA A 282 17.70 18.82 -28.62
CA ALA A 282 17.31 20.06 -29.29
C ALA A 282 17.50 21.28 -28.37
N VAL A 283 17.25 21.14 -27.05
CA VAL A 283 17.51 22.21 -26.07
C VAL A 283 19.00 22.55 -26.00
N LEU A 284 19.89 21.56 -25.90
CA LEU A 284 21.35 21.78 -25.90
C LEU A 284 21.85 22.49 -27.18
N ARG A 285 21.13 22.33 -28.30
CA ARG A 285 21.44 22.97 -29.59
C ARG A 285 20.72 24.30 -29.80
N GLY A 286 19.92 24.79 -28.84
CA GLY A 286 19.11 26.01 -28.97
C GLY A 286 17.98 25.91 -30.01
N GLY A 287 17.53 24.68 -30.31
CA GLY A 287 16.47 24.39 -31.28
C GLY A 287 15.05 24.46 -30.71
N ALA A 288 14.06 24.32 -31.59
CA ALA A 288 12.66 24.21 -31.18
C ALA A 288 12.33 22.77 -30.71
N VAL A 289 11.61 22.66 -29.60
CA VAL A 289 11.13 21.38 -29.04
C VAL A 289 9.71 21.05 -29.51
N ALA A 290 9.42 19.75 -29.69
CA ALA A 290 8.12 19.24 -30.10
C ALA A 290 7.10 19.17 -28.95
N ALA A 291 7.55 19.20 -27.68
CA ALA A 291 6.66 19.29 -26.52
C ALA A 291 5.72 20.52 -26.59
N PRO A 292 4.41 20.38 -26.33
CA PRO A 292 3.44 21.49 -26.38
C PRO A 292 3.73 22.55 -25.30
N ALA A 293 3.15 23.74 -25.44
CA ALA A 293 3.35 24.83 -24.48
C ALA A 293 2.55 24.60 -23.18
N VAL A 294 3.14 24.92 -22.03
CA VAL A 294 2.61 24.63 -20.68
C VAL A 294 1.17 25.14 -20.48
N GLY A 295 0.79 26.24 -21.13
CA GLY A 295 -0.55 26.84 -21.04
C GLY A 295 -1.66 26.24 -21.92
N THR A 296 -1.40 25.18 -22.69
CA THR A 296 -2.41 24.60 -23.62
C THR A 296 -3.12 23.33 -23.14
N ILE A 297 -2.82 22.85 -21.92
CA ILE A 297 -3.45 21.65 -21.34
C ILE A 297 -4.79 22.03 -20.68
N VAL A 298 -5.75 22.49 -21.49
CA VAL A 298 -7.16 22.59 -21.08
C VAL A 298 -7.80 21.23 -21.31
N PRO A 299 -8.48 20.60 -20.33
CA PRO A 299 -9.21 19.37 -20.59
C PRO A 299 -10.31 19.65 -21.62
N ALA A 300 -10.37 18.82 -22.67
CA ALA A 300 -11.34 18.96 -23.75
C ALA A 300 -12.75 18.52 -23.32
N VAL A 301 -13.37 19.32 -22.45
CA VAL A 301 -14.76 19.22 -22.02
C VAL A 301 -15.38 20.62 -22.04
N ALA A 302 -16.57 20.73 -22.62
CA ALA A 302 -17.33 21.97 -22.86
C ALA A 302 -16.82 22.91 -23.99
N ALA A 303 -16.80 22.42 -25.24
CA ALA A 303 -16.87 23.26 -26.45
C ALA A 303 -17.49 22.54 -27.67
N ALA A 304 -18.60 21.80 -27.46
CA ALA A 304 -19.30 21.05 -28.52
C ALA A 304 -20.68 21.60 -28.89
N GLU A 305 -20.96 22.89 -28.59
CA GLU A 305 -22.11 23.63 -29.12
C GLU A 305 -21.69 25.04 -29.56
N ALA A 306 -21.13 25.15 -30.77
CA ALA A 306 -20.94 26.44 -31.46
C ALA A 306 -21.01 26.26 -32.98
N THR A 307 -22.15 26.63 -33.57
CA THR A 307 -22.41 26.57 -35.01
C THR A 307 -21.48 27.49 -35.80
N GLN A 308 -20.59 26.94 -36.64
CA GLN A 308 -19.93 27.71 -37.71
C GLN A 308 -19.89 27.00 -39.07
N VAL A 309 -20.75 27.52 -39.96
CA VAL A 309 -20.57 27.76 -41.41
C VAL A 309 -19.93 26.66 -42.28
N LEU A 310 -20.80 26.01 -43.05
CA LEU A 310 -20.49 25.15 -44.20
C LEU A 310 -19.91 25.96 -45.38
N ALA A 311 -18.78 25.52 -45.96
CA ALA A 311 -18.24 26.00 -47.23
C ALA A 311 -17.69 24.81 -48.06
N PRO A 312 -17.68 24.88 -49.41
CA PRO A 312 -17.92 23.70 -50.24
C PRO A 312 -16.68 22.87 -50.60
N GLN A 313 -16.90 21.56 -50.76
CA GLN A 313 -15.91 20.60 -51.26
C GLN A 313 -15.69 20.77 -52.78
N ALA A 314 -14.43 20.69 -53.21
CA ALA A 314 -14.06 20.58 -54.62
C ALA A 314 -14.08 19.09 -55.07
N PRO A 315 -14.45 18.80 -56.34
CA PRO A 315 -14.63 17.42 -56.80
C PRO A 315 -13.30 16.70 -57.06
N VAL A 316 -13.21 15.44 -56.60
CA VAL A 316 -12.10 14.54 -56.90
C VAL A 316 -12.44 13.72 -58.16
N THR A 317 -11.80 14.04 -59.28
CA THR A 317 -12.09 13.40 -60.58
C THR A 317 -11.38 12.05 -60.71
N GLN A 318 -12.15 10.99 -61.02
CA GLN A 318 -11.60 9.68 -61.40
C GLN A 318 -10.97 9.73 -62.80
N ALA A 319 -9.83 9.06 -62.99
CA ALA A 319 -9.20 8.87 -64.29
C ALA A 319 -8.82 7.39 -64.52
N LEU A 320 -9.25 6.83 -65.65
CA LEU A 320 -8.87 5.47 -66.10
C LEU A 320 -7.50 5.47 -66.80
N PRO A 321 -6.75 4.36 -66.75
CA PRO A 321 -5.66 4.10 -67.69
C PRO A 321 -6.17 3.48 -69.02
N PRO A 322 -5.65 3.88 -70.19
CA PRO A 322 -6.02 3.30 -71.48
C PRO A 322 -5.08 2.18 -71.97
N THR A 323 -5.51 1.43 -72.98
CA THR A 323 -4.85 0.26 -73.58
C THR A 323 -4.21 0.53 -74.96
N GLN A 324 -2.93 0.13 -75.13
CA GLN A 324 -2.30 -0.48 -76.34
C GLN A 324 -2.31 0.25 -77.73
N PRO A 325 -1.54 -0.23 -78.75
CA PRO A 325 -0.12 -0.68 -78.82
C PRO A 325 0.61 0.13 -79.96
N PRO A 326 1.24 -0.40 -81.06
CA PRO A 326 2.18 -1.52 -81.33
C PRO A 326 3.50 -1.09 -82.09
N TRP A 327 4.29 -2.06 -82.64
CA TRP A 327 5.48 -1.95 -83.56
C TRP A 327 6.80 -1.40 -82.93
N GLY A 328 8.03 -1.81 -83.33
CA GLY A 328 8.48 -2.90 -84.22
C GLY A 328 9.95 -2.79 -84.70
N THR A 329 10.71 -3.90 -84.64
CA THR A 329 11.89 -4.30 -85.47
C THR A 329 13.17 -3.44 -85.59
N THR A 330 14.35 -4.06 -85.37
CA THR A 330 15.58 -4.13 -86.23
C THR A 330 16.73 -4.79 -85.44
N GLY A 331 17.72 -5.52 -85.98
CA GLY A 331 17.98 -6.08 -87.33
C GLY A 331 18.92 -7.32 -87.23
N LEU A 332 18.82 -8.30 -88.13
CA LEU A 332 19.74 -8.58 -89.29
C LEU A 332 21.12 -9.14 -88.87
N THR A 333 21.64 -10.28 -89.35
CA THR A 333 21.86 -10.79 -90.74
C THR A 333 21.81 -12.35 -90.81
N GLU A 334 21.30 -13.05 -91.86
CA GLU A 334 21.84 -13.31 -93.23
C GLU A 334 23.07 -14.28 -93.27
N VAL A 335 23.28 -15.27 -94.17
CA VAL A 335 22.70 -15.67 -95.50
C VAL A 335 22.87 -17.20 -95.77
N ALA A 336 22.14 -17.76 -96.76
CA ALA A 336 22.56 -18.82 -97.74
C ALA A 336 22.85 -20.30 -97.32
N THR A 337 22.75 -21.36 -98.16
CA THR A 337 21.72 -21.90 -99.13
C THR A 337 22.24 -23.18 -99.81
N VAL A 338 21.42 -24.25 -99.96
CA VAL A 338 21.60 -25.50 -100.79
C VAL A 338 22.90 -26.34 -100.51
N ALA A 339 23.08 -27.64 -100.74
CA ALA A 339 22.30 -28.82 -101.21
C ALA A 339 23.01 -30.13 -100.66
N GLU A 340 22.67 -31.41 -100.91
CA GLU A 340 21.58 -32.10 -101.65
C GLU A 340 21.32 -33.52 -101.04
N ASP A 341 21.17 -34.59 -101.84
CA ASP A 341 20.76 -35.98 -101.52
C ASP A 341 21.84 -36.99 -101.03
N GLU A 342 21.46 -38.00 -100.23
CA GLU A 342 21.42 -39.45 -100.62
C GLU A 342 20.88 -40.40 -99.50
N GLU A 343 20.60 -41.66 -99.85
CA GLU A 343 19.99 -42.74 -99.03
C GLU A 343 20.94 -43.27 -97.89
N GLU A 344 20.62 -44.14 -96.92
CA GLU A 344 19.66 -45.25 -96.84
C GLU A 344 19.43 -45.76 -95.37
N ARG A 345 18.20 -46.21 -95.03
CA ARG A 345 17.82 -47.30 -94.08
C ARG A 345 18.59 -47.59 -92.75
N LYS A 346 17.93 -47.38 -91.58
CA LYS A 346 17.26 -48.41 -90.71
C LYS A 346 16.84 -47.91 -89.30
N ARG A 347 15.82 -48.56 -88.71
CA ARG A 347 15.19 -48.24 -87.39
C ARG A 347 15.92 -48.93 -86.22
N PRO A 348 15.88 -48.36 -84.99
CA PRO A 348 15.04 -49.02 -83.96
C PRO A 348 14.33 -48.06 -82.95
N TRP A 349 13.94 -46.85 -83.35
CA TRP A 349 13.38 -45.85 -82.41
C TRP A 349 11.99 -46.17 -81.79
N LEU A 350 11.23 -47.11 -82.38
CA LEU A 350 9.84 -47.38 -81.98
C LEU A 350 9.67 -47.96 -80.57
N ILE A 351 10.69 -48.66 -80.04
CA ILE A 351 10.61 -49.32 -78.72
C ILE A 351 10.71 -48.26 -77.60
N TRP A 352 11.60 -47.28 -77.75
CA TRP A 352 11.75 -46.20 -76.78
C TRP A 352 10.54 -45.27 -76.71
N LEU A 353 9.84 -45.05 -77.84
CA LEU A 353 8.58 -44.31 -77.86
C LEU A 353 7.48 -45.00 -77.04
N LEU A 354 7.35 -46.33 -77.16
CA LEU A 354 6.33 -47.09 -76.43
C LEU A 354 6.63 -47.18 -74.93
N VAL A 355 7.91 -47.31 -74.53
CA VAL A 355 8.30 -47.26 -73.11
C VAL A 355 8.04 -45.87 -72.52
N ALA A 356 8.35 -44.79 -73.23
CA ALA A 356 8.07 -43.43 -72.78
C ALA A 356 6.56 -43.18 -72.58
N ILE A 357 5.71 -43.64 -73.51
CA ILE A 357 4.25 -43.52 -73.41
C ILE A 357 3.71 -44.37 -72.23
N ALA A 358 4.23 -45.58 -72.02
CA ALA A 358 3.83 -46.41 -70.89
C ALA A 358 4.23 -45.80 -69.53
N VAL A 359 5.43 -45.24 -69.42
CA VAL A 359 5.88 -44.53 -68.21
C VAL A 359 5.06 -43.27 -67.97
N LEU A 360 4.72 -42.49 -69.01
CA LEU A 360 3.84 -41.32 -68.87
C LEU A 360 2.39 -41.70 -68.52
N ALA A 361 1.88 -42.82 -69.02
CA ALA A 361 0.56 -43.33 -68.64
C ALA A 361 0.53 -43.82 -67.18
N VAL A 362 1.56 -44.54 -66.72
CA VAL A 362 1.69 -44.95 -65.32
C VAL A 362 1.92 -43.75 -64.40
N ALA A 363 2.76 -42.79 -64.78
CA ALA A 363 2.95 -41.54 -64.03
C ALA A 363 1.66 -40.72 -63.98
N GLY A 364 0.89 -40.66 -65.08
CA GLY A 364 -0.42 -40.02 -65.12
C GLY A 364 -1.45 -40.71 -64.23
N ILE A 365 -1.50 -42.05 -64.23
CA ILE A 365 -2.39 -42.84 -63.35
C ILE A 365 -1.96 -42.69 -61.88
N VAL A 366 -0.66 -42.72 -61.57
CA VAL A 366 -0.15 -42.51 -60.20
C VAL A 366 -0.41 -41.07 -59.75
N ALA A 367 -0.22 -40.07 -60.60
CA ALA A 367 -0.56 -38.68 -60.29
C ALA A 367 -2.07 -38.49 -60.08
N LEU A 368 -2.92 -39.16 -60.87
CA LEU A 368 -4.37 -39.12 -60.73
C LEU A 368 -4.85 -39.89 -59.48
N LEU A 369 -4.20 -41.00 -59.13
CA LEU A 369 -4.46 -41.73 -57.88
C LEU A 369 -3.99 -40.94 -56.66
N ILE A 370 -2.84 -40.25 -56.71
CA ILE A 370 -2.38 -39.35 -55.64
C ILE A 370 -3.31 -38.14 -55.52
N ALA A 371 -3.69 -37.50 -56.63
CA ALA A 371 -4.61 -36.36 -56.63
C ALA A 371 -6.03 -36.72 -56.16
N ASN A 372 -6.46 -37.98 -56.32
CA ASN A 372 -7.75 -38.46 -55.85
C ASN A 372 -7.70 -39.10 -54.45
N ALA A 373 -6.50 -39.49 -53.97
CA ALA A 373 -6.26 -39.93 -52.59
C ALA A 373 -6.03 -38.73 -51.63
N ASN A 374 -5.40 -37.65 -52.11
CA ASN A 374 -5.25 -36.38 -51.39
C ASN A 374 -6.42 -35.42 -51.62
N LYS A 375 -7.63 -35.94 -51.86
CA LYS A 375 -8.85 -35.24 -51.46
C LYS A 375 -9.02 -35.38 -49.95
N GLU A 376 -8.13 -34.71 -49.22
CA GLU A 376 -8.46 -34.28 -47.87
C GLU A 376 -9.75 -33.48 -47.98
N LYS A 377 -10.77 -33.87 -47.21
CA LYS A 377 -11.98 -33.06 -47.11
C LYS A 377 -11.55 -31.70 -46.57
N GLU A 378 -11.85 -30.63 -47.29
CA GLU A 378 -11.73 -29.29 -46.74
C GLU A 378 -12.47 -29.29 -45.39
N PRO A 379 -11.82 -28.86 -44.28
CA PRO A 379 -12.45 -28.88 -42.98
C PRO A 379 -13.76 -28.10 -43.03
N GLU A 380 -14.85 -28.70 -42.56
CA GLU A 380 -16.12 -27.99 -42.44
C GLU A 380 -15.92 -26.84 -41.46
N THR A 381 -16.03 -25.62 -41.96
CA THR A 381 -15.83 -24.39 -41.18
C THR A 381 -17.18 -23.80 -40.82
N VAL A 382 -17.33 -23.48 -39.54
CA VAL A 382 -18.52 -22.88 -38.94
C VAL A 382 -18.18 -21.47 -38.46
N LYS A 383 -19.16 -20.56 -38.48
CA LYS A 383 -18.98 -19.22 -37.90
C LYS A 383 -19.29 -19.25 -36.41
N VAL A 384 -18.43 -18.66 -35.61
CA VAL A 384 -18.67 -18.46 -34.17
C VAL A 384 -19.90 -17.54 -34.00
N PRO A 385 -20.96 -17.98 -33.29
CA PRO A 385 -22.18 -17.21 -33.13
C PRO A 385 -22.00 -16.06 -32.12
N THR A 386 -23.01 -15.19 -32.01
CA THR A 386 -23.09 -14.16 -30.97
C THR A 386 -23.17 -14.80 -29.58
N LEU A 387 -22.07 -14.75 -28.82
CA LEU A 387 -21.99 -15.29 -27.46
C LEU A 387 -22.09 -14.23 -26.36
N VAL A 388 -21.66 -12.99 -26.63
CA VAL A 388 -21.62 -11.90 -25.63
C VAL A 388 -23.01 -11.63 -25.05
N GLY A 389 -23.08 -11.49 -23.73
CA GLY A 389 -24.32 -11.25 -22.99
C GLY A 389 -25.26 -12.46 -22.83
N LYS A 390 -24.87 -13.66 -23.31
CA LYS A 390 -25.58 -14.92 -23.02
C LYS A 390 -25.09 -15.54 -21.71
N THR A 391 -25.87 -16.42 -21.12
CA THR A 391 -25.40 -17.24 -19.98
C THR A 391 -24.36 -18.28 -20.42
N GLU A 392 -23.49 -18.73 -19.51
CA GLU A 392 -22.54 -19.83 -19.78
C GLU A 392 -23.24 -21.06 -20.41
N THR A 393 -24.39 -21.46 -19.85
CA THR A 393 -25.14 -22.64 -20.30
C THR A 393 -25.62 -22.48 -21.76
N GLU A 394 -26.12 -21.31 -22.13
CA GLU A 394 -26.53 -21.02 -23.51
C GLU A 394 -25.35 -20.97 -24.47
N ALA A 395 -24.24 -20.33 -24.07
CA ALA A 395 -23.04 -20.23 -24.89
C ALA A 395 -22.43 -21.62 -25.16
N LYS A 396 -22.37 -22.47 -24.14
CA LYS A 396 -21.94 -23.86 -24.24
C LYS A 396 -22.84 -24.69 -25.16
N ASN A 397 -24.16 -24.57 -25.03
CA ASN A 397 -25.11 -25.27 -25.90
C ASN A 397 -25.01 -24.80 -27.37
N LEU A 398 -24.80 -23.51 -27.62
CA LEU A 398 -24.63 -22.96 -28.96
C LEU A 398 -23.32 -23.43 -29.63
N LEU A 399 -22.23 -23.53 -28.87
CA LEU A 399 -20.95 -24.05 -29.38
C LEU A 399 -21.01 -25.55 -29.65
N GLN A 400 -21.60 -26.33 -28.72
CA GLN A 400 -21.79 -27.77 -28.90
C GLN A 400 -22.73 -28.09 -30.07
N GLY A 401 -23.74 -27.25 -30.35
CA GLY A 401 -24.61 -27.37 -31.52
C GLY A 401 -23.93 -27.06 -32.87
N LEU A 402 -22.68 -26.59 -32.86
CA LEU A 402 -21.83 -26.36 -34.03
C LEU A 402 -20.59 -27.27 -34.02
N ASP A 403 -20.59 -28.31 -33.19
CA ASP A 403 -19.45 -29.23 -32.96
C ASP A 403 -18.14 -28.50 -32.57
N LEU A 404 -18.25 -27.34 -31.89
CA LEU A 404 -17.11 -26.58 -31.33
C LEU A 404 -16.90 -26.92 -29.85
N VAL A 405 -15.64 -26.94 -29.42
CA VAL A 405 -15.25 -27.27 -28.04
C VAL A 405 -15.32 -26.03 -27.16
N TYR A 406 -16.21 -26.04 -26.17
CA TYR A 406 -16.31 -24.99 -25.15
C TYR A 406 -15.15 -25.06 -24.14
N LYS A 407 -14.51 -23.92 -23.88
CA LYS A 407 -13.59 -23.73 -22.75
C LYS A 407 -13.95 -22.45 -21.98
N GLY A 408 -14.36 -22.59 -20.73
CA GLY A 408 -14.60 -21.45 -19.84
C GLY A 408 -13.30 -20.78 -19.40
N ALA A 409 -13.37 -19.45 -19.25
CA ALA A 409 -12.41 -18.61 -18.55
C ALA A 409 -13.20 -17.60 -17.69
N GLU A 410 -12.61 -17.13 -16.60
CA GLU A 410 -13.22 -16.10 -15.73
C GLU A 410 -12.67 -14.72 -16.06
N GLY A 411 -13.50 -13.68 -15.92
CA GLY A 411 -13.09 -12.28 -16.01
C GLY A 411 -14.09 -11.36 -15.31
N THR A 412 -13.65 -10.18 -14.88
CA THR A 412 -14.52 -9.18 -14.26
C THR A 412 -15.17 -8.27 -15.31
N SER A 413 -16.37 -7.77 -15.03
CA SER A 413 -17.04 -6.78 -15.87
C SER A 413 -18.07 -5.97 -15.09
N ASP A 414 -17.96 -4.64 -15.19
CA ASP A 414 -18.88 -3.70 -14.54
C ASP A 414 -20.16 -3.46 -15.36
N SER A 415 -20.27 -4.07 -16.55
CA SER A 415 -21.39 -3.89 -17.49
C SER A 415 -22.11 -5.20 -17.87
N ILE A 416 -21.49 -6.35 -17.64
CA ILE A 416 -22.05 -7.68 -17.92
C ILE A 416 -22.33 -8.42 -16.60
N PRO A 417 -23.59 -8.77 -16.30
CA PRO A 417 -23.95 -9.47 -15.06
C PRO A 417 -23.17 -10.78 -14.84
N GLU A 418 -22.97 -11.15 -13.57
CA GLU A 418 -22.34 -12.41 -13.17
C GLU A 418 -22.98 -13.62 -13.90
N GLY A 419 -22.15 -14.57 -14.32
CA GLY A 419 -22.57 -15.76 -15.07
C GLY A 419 -22.86 -15.53 -16.57
N SER A 420 -22.69 -14.30 -17.07
CA SER A 420 -22.90 -13.95 -18.48
C SER A 420 -21.58 -13.74 -19.23
N VAL A 421 -21.54 -14.04 -20.53
CA VAL A 421 -20.33 -13.97 -21.36
C VAL A 421 -19.89 -12.51 -21.62
N ILE A 422 -18.64 -12.21 -21.27
CA ILE A 422 -17.97 -10.94 -21.60
C ILE A 422 -17.43 -10.97 -23.03
N SER A 423 -16.74 -12.05 -23.42
CA SER A 423 -16.03 -12.17 -24.69
C SER A 423 -15.78 -13.62 -25.11
N SER A 424 -15.48 -13.86 -26.38
CA SER A 424 -15.01 -15.15 -26.88
C SER A 424 -13.76 -15.02 -27.73
N ASN A 425 -12.94 -16.08 -27.76
CA ASN A 425 -11.80 -16.24 -28.64
C ASN A 425 -11.85 -17.65 -29.27
N PRO A 426 -12.04 -17.80 -30.60
CA PRO A 426 -12.21 -16.75 -31.59
C PRO A 426 -13.42 -15.82 -31.33
N ALA A 427 -13.33 -14.59 -31.82
CA ALA A 427 -14.36 -13.58 -31.66
C ALA A 427 -15.63 -13.92 -32.46
N GLU A 428 -16.74 -13.28 -32.11
CA GLU A 428 -18.01 -13.40 -32.84
C GLU A 428 -17.85 -13.18 -34.34
N GLY A 429 -18.48 -14.04 -35.15
CA GLY A 429 -18.45 -13.98 -36.60
C GLY A 429 -17.18 -14.53 -37.25
N ALA A 430 -16.12 -14.85 -36.48
CA ALA A 430 -14.93 -15.52 -36.97
C ALA A 430 -15.24 -16.94 -37.47
N THR A 431 -14.47 -17.41 -38.45
CA THR A 431 -14.54 -18.80 -38.95
C THR A 431 -13.66 -19.71 -38.09
N ALA A 432 -14.27 -20.75 -37.51
CA ALA A 432 -13.60 -21.82 -36.78
C ALA A 432 -13.83 -23.17 -37.51
N THR A 433 -12.90 -24.10 -37.35
CA THR A 433 -13.04 -25.48 -37.83
C THR A 433 -13.90 -26.28 -36.85
N VAL A 434 -14.74 -27.20 -37.35
CA VAL A 434 -15.41 -28.19 -36.49
C VAL A 434 -14.38 -28.92 -35.62
N GLY A 435 -14.59 -28.90 -34.29
CA GLY A 435 -13.65 -29.41 -33.29
C GLY A 435 -12.70 -28.36 -32.67
N ASP A 436 -12.64 -27.12 -33.19
CA ASP A 436 -11.81 -26.07 -32.59
C ASP A 436 -12.31 -25.66 -31.20
N THR A 437 -11.38 -25.23 -30.34
CA THR A 437 -11.68 -24.75 -28.99
C THR A 437 -12.00 -23.26 -28.98
N VAL A 438 -13.24 -22.91 -28.64
CA VAL A 438 -13.65 -21.52 -28.38
C VAL A 438 -13.54 -21.27 -26.88
N THR A 439 -12.62 -20.38 -26.51
CA THR A 439 -12.50 -19.90 -25.13
C THR A 439 -13.53 -18.80 -24.90
N VAL A 440 -14.33 -18.91 -23.86
CA VAL A 440 -15.42 -18.00 -23.53
C VAL A 440 -15.18 -17.43 -22.13
N THR A 441 -15.05 -16.11 -22.03
CA THR A 441 -14.83 -15.41 -20.77
C THR A 441 -16.17 -15.11 -20.13
N ILE A 442 -16.43 -15.67 -18.94
CA ILE A 442 -17.64 -15.47 -18.14
C ILE A 442 -17.40 -14.37 -17.11
N SER A 443 -18.37 -13.48 -16.94
CA SER A 443 -18.35 -12.43 -15.92
C SER A 443 -18.47 -13.03 -14.53
N THR A 444 -17.52 -12.67 -13.66
CA THR A 444 -17.60 -12.87 -12.20
C THR A 444 -18.20 -11.65 -11.48
N GLY A 445 -18.74 -10.69 -12.24
CA GLY A 445 -19.30 -9.43 -11.73
C GLY A 445 -18.27 -8.30 -11.60
N THR A 446 -18.63 -7.30 -10.81
CA THR A 446 -17.74 -6.21 -10.38
C THR A 446 -16.67 -6.76 -9.44
N GLY A 447 -15.44 -6.24 -9.53
CA GLY A 447 -14.31 -6.76 -8.74
C GLY A 447 -14.54 -6.71 -7.23
N LYS A 448 -13.90 -7.62 -6.48
CA LYS A 448 -13.91 -7.57 -5.01
C LYS A 448 -13.08 -6.41 -4.48
N VAL A 449 -13.57 -5.81 -3.42
CA VAL A 449 -13.01 -4.66 -2.71
C VAL A 449 -13.10 -4.96 -1.22
N ASP A 450 -12.00 -4.78 -0.51
CA ASP A 450 -11.96 -4.97 0.94
C ASP A 450 -12.51 -3.71 1.62
N VAL A 451 -13.40 -3.85 2.60
CA VAL A 451 -13.96 -2.73 3.35
C VAL A 451 -12.85 -2.10 4.22
N PRO A 452 -12.45 -0.84 4.00
CA PRO A 452 -11.39 -0.21 4.77
C PRO A 452 -11.84 0.08 6.20
N ASP A 453 -10.90 0.01 7.15
CA ASP A 453 -11.14 0.55 8.49
C ASP A 453 -11.28 2.09 8.44
N VAL A 454 -12.48 2.55 8.74
CA VAL A 454 -12.86 3.97 8.83
C VAL A 454 -13.19 4.40 10.26
N THR A 455 -12.86 3.59 11.27
CA THR A 455 -13.10 3.94 12.68
C THR A 455 -12.36 5.21 13.10
N GLY A 456 -12.99 6.01 13.97
CA GLY A 456 -12.50 7.31 14.42
C GLY A 456 -12.57 8.45 13.40
N LYS A 457 -12.90 8.18 12.12
CA LYS A 457 -13.15 9.21 11.11
C LYS A 457 -14.55 9.80 11.27
N THR A 458 -14.77 11.03 10.83
CA THR A 458 -16.15 11.54 10.72
C THR A 458 -16.93 10.74 9.70
N ALA A 459 -18.25 10.63 9.89
CA ALA A 459 -19.09 9.88 8.96
C ALA A 459 -19.08 10.42 7.51
N ALA A 460 -18.68 11.68 7.29
CA ALA A 460 -18.49 12.25 5.95
C ALA A 460 -17.17 11.79 5.29
N GLU A 461 -16.05 11.79 6.03
CA GLU A 461 -14.77 11.26 5.55
C GLU A 461 -14.84 9.74 5.28
N ALA A 462 -15.55 9.01 6.15
CA ALA A 462 -15.81 7.59 5.93
C ALA A 462 -16.59 7.33 4.62
N GLU A 463 -17.59 8.16 4.33
CA GLU A 463 -18.39 8.08 3.11
C GLU A 463 -17.57 8.40 1.84
N GLU A 464 -16.69 9.42 1.90
CA GLU A 464 -15.75 9.74 0.80
C GLU A 464 -14.77 8.59 0.55
N ILE A 465 -14.24 7.95 1.60
CA ILE A 465 -13.31 6.81 1.47
C ILE A 465 -14.00 5.59 0.88
N LEU A 466 -15.19 5.22 1.39
CA LEU A 466 -15.92 4.05 0.93
C LEU A 466 -16.38 4.21 -0.54
N THR A 467 -16.92 5.38 -0.90
CA THR A 467 -17.31 5.68 -2.27
C THR A 467 -16.11 5.80 -3.22
N GLY A 468 -14.96 6.29 -2.73
CA GLY A 468 -13.69 6.30 -3.47
C GLY A 468 -13.15 4.92 -3.85
N LEU A 469 -13.56 3.86 -3.13
CA LEU A 469 -13.24 2.46 -3.44
C LEU A 469 -14.35 1.75 -4.25
N GLY A 470 -15.42 2.45 -4.63
CA GLY A 470 -16.55 1.87 -5.37
C GLY A 470 -17.59 1.16 -4.49
N LEU A 471 -17.50 1.27 -3.16
CA LEU A 471 -18.56 0.84 -2.25
C LEU A 471 -19.65 1.92 -2.17
N THR A 472 -20.86 1.54 -1.75
CA THR A 472 -21.93 2.48 -1.42
C THR A 472 -22.09 2.59 0.09
N VAL A 473 -22.71 3.66 0.59
CA VAL A 473 -22.97 3.85 2.02
C VAL A 473 -24.47 3.84 2.27
N ASP A 474 -24.92 3.08 3.26
CA ASP A 474 -26.33 3.07 3.66
C ASP A 474 -26.68 4.43 4.30
N PRO A 475 -27.68 5.17 3.81
CA PRO A 475 -28.12 6.42 4.43
C PRO A 475 -28.66 6.23 5.85
N ASN A 476 -29.06 5.00 6.23
CA ASN A 476 -29.53 4.64 7.56
C ASN A 476 -28.34 4.22 8.43
N ARG A 477 -27.70 5.21 9.06
CA ARG A 477 -26.60 4.98 10.02
C ARG A 477 -27.15 4.45 11.35
N ASP A 478 -26.41 3.56 12.01
CA ASP A 478 -26.72 3.13 13.38
C ASP A 478 -26.09 4.09 14.39
N ASN A 479 -26.74 4.24 15.54
CA ASN A 479 -26.22 4.99 16.68
C ASN A 479 -25.46 4.04 17.62
N ASP A 480 -24.30 4.47 18.12
CA ASP A 480 -23.47 3.72 19.08
C ASP A 480 -23.06 4.63 20.23
N ASP A 481 -23.37 4.26 21.47
CA ASP A 481 -23.09 5.05 22.67
C ASP A 481 -21.67 4.75 23.20
N ASN A 482 -20.66 5.13 22.42
CA ASN A 482 -19.28 4.68 22.58
C ASN A 482 -18.37 5.75 23.22
N PRO A 483 -17.80 5.53 24.43
CA PRO A 483 -17.02 6.54 25.14
C PRO A 483 -15.65 6.86 24.51
N LYS A 484 -15.19 6.06 23.54
CA LYS A 484 -13.86 6.20 22.92
C LYS A 484 -13.82 7.13 21.71
N PHE A 485 -14.98 7.52 21.20
CA PHE A 485 -15.12 8.26 19.94
C PHE A 485 -16.01 9.49 20.15
N ASP A 486 -15.60 10.63 19.60
CA ASP A 486 -16.34 11.88 19.67
C ASP A 486 -17.66 11.78 18.86
N GLU A 487 -18.63 12.63 19.21
CA GLU A 487 -19.91 12.77 18.51
C GLU A 487 -19.72 12.92 16.99
N GLY A 488 -20.32 12.03 16.20
CA GLY A 488 -20.23 12.04 14.73
C GLY A 488 -19.07 11.24 14.12
N GLN A 489 -18.19 10.63 14.92
CA GLN A 489 -17.17 9.69 14.45
C GLN A 489 -17.74 8.27 14.26
N VAL A 490 -17.23 7.53 13.27
CA VAL A 490 -17.59 6.14 13.01
C VAL A 490 -16.94 5.21 14.05
N THR A 491 -17.73 4.31 14.64
CA THR A 491 -17.26 3.36 15.66
C THR A 491 -17.05 1.95 15.11
N LYS A 492 -17.76 1.58 14.03
CA LYS A 492 -17.67 0.31 13.29
C LYS A 492 -18.45 0.39 11.97
N THR A 493 -18.23 -0.57 11.09
CA THR A 493 -18.98 -0.76 9.84
C THR A 493 -19.64 -2.14 9.78
N ASP A 494 -20.67 -2.27 8.95
CA ASP A 494 -21.26 -3.55 8.52
C ASP A 494 -21.48 -3.51 7.00
N PRO A 495 -20.79 -4.30 6.16
CA PRO A 495 -19.81 -5.34 6.50
C PRO A 495 -18.57 -4.81 7.25
N ALA A 496 -17.86 -5.71 7.92
CA ALA A 496 -16.79 -5.34 8.86
C ALA A 496 -15.52 -4.85 8.12
N ALA A 497 -14.67 -4.09 8.81
CA ALA A 497 -13.36 -3.73 8.27
C ALA A 497 -12.53 -4.99 7.93
N ASP A 498 -11.74 -4.88 6.86
CA ASP A 498 -10.98 -5.95 6.20
C ASP A 498 -11.83 -7.09 5.58
N GLU A 499 -13.16 -6.96 5.54
CA GLU A 499 -14.04 -7.93 4.86
C GLU A 499 -14.08 -7.69 3.34
N SER A 500 -13.82 -8.76 2.56
CA SER A 500 -13.75 -8.69 1.09
C SER A 500 -15.13 -8.85 0.44
N VAL A 501 -15.71 -7.72 0.02
CA VAL A 501 -17.06 -7.63 -0.54
C VAL A 501 -17.03 -7.33 -2.04
N ASN A 502 -18.14 -7.50 -2.75
CA ASN A 502 -18.22 -7.09 -4.16
C ASN A 502 -18.27 -5.56 -4.27
N SER A 503 -17.60 -4.96 -5.25
CA SER A 503 -17.74 -3.53 -5.54
C SER A 503 -19.19 -3.17 -5.85
N GLY A 504 -19.66 -2.05 -5.30
CA GLY A 504 -21.07 -1.65 -5.25
C GLY A 504 -21.81 -2.03 -3.96
N THR A 505 -21.27 -2.94 -3.12
CA THR A 505 -21.90 -3.30 -1.82
C THR A 505 -22.13 -2.08 -0.94
N SER A 506 -23.29 -2.04 -0.28
CA SER A 506 -23.68 -1.00 0.67
C SER A 506 -23.09 -1.29 2.05
N VAL A 507 -22.29 -0.37 2.56
CA VAL A 507 -21.68 -0.41 3.90
C VAL A 507 -22.47 0.50 4.83
N LYS A 508 -22.95 -0.06 5.93
CA LYS A 508 -23.66 0.65 6.98
C LYS A 508 -22.68 1.15 8.04
N LEU A 509 -22.77 2.44 8.37
CA LEU A 509 -21.92 3.05 9.41
C LEU A 509 -22.63 3.04 10.76
N SER A 510 -21.93 2.63 11.82
CA SER A 510 -22.31 2.96 13.20
C SER A 510 -21.55 4.21 13.63
N VAL A 511 -22.25 5.19 14.19
CA VAL A 511 -21.71 6.52 14.52
C VAL A 511 -21.90 6.81 16.01
N SER A 512 -20.85 7.37 16.63
CA SER A 512 -20.88 7.79 18.02
C SER A 512 -21.91 8.89 18.22
N THR A 513 -22.82 8.67 19.16
CA THR A 513 -23.82 9.66 19.59
C THR A 513 -23.21 10.76 20.46
N GLY A 514 -21.96 10.60 20.92
CA GLY A 514 -21.38 11.40 21.99
C GLY A 514 -22.05 11.19 23.36
N LEU A 515 -22.89 10.16 23.51
CA LEU A 515 -23.50 9.75 24.77
C LEU A 515 -22.77 8.53 25.33
N VAL A 516 -22.80 8.40 26.66
CA VAL A 516 -22.18 7.31 27.44
C VAL A 516 -23.10 6.97 28.60
N ASP A 517 -23.35 5.67 28.80
CA ASP A 517 -24.12 5.19 29.95
C ASP A 517 -23.22 5.15 31.20
N VAL A 518 -23.55 5.99 32.17
CA VAL A 518 -22.78 6.17 33.40
C VAL A 518 -23.38 5.32 34.53
N PRO A 519 -22.66 4.32 35.04
CA PRO A 519 -23.16 3.52 36.17
C PRO A 519 -23.15 4.33 37.48
N SER A 520 -23.95 3.88 38.45
CA SER A 520 -23.90 4.41 39.80
C SER A 520 -22.64 3.91 40.53
N PHE A 521 -21.85 4.84 41.05
CA PHE A 521 -20.63 4.57 41.82
C PHE A 521 -20.87 4.54 43.34
N LYS A 522 -22.12 4.61 43.81
CA LYS A 522 -22.44 4.56 45.24
C LYS A 522 -21.90 3.28 45.90
N GLY A 523 -21.19 3.43 47.02
CA GLY A 523 -20.54 2.33 47.74
C GLY A 523 -19.24 1.85 47.10
N LYS A 524 -18.68 2.56 46.11
CA LYS A 524 -17.36 2.29 45.53
C LYS A 524 -16.27 3.15 46.17
N ASP A 525 -15.04 2.69 46.02
CA ASP A 525 -13.85 3.47 46.34
C ASP A 525 -13.76 4.72 45.44
N GLN A 526 -13.39 5.86 46.02
CA GLN A 526 -13.25 7.13 45.32
C GLN A 526 -12.34 7.00 44.10
N LYS A 527 -11.19 6.34 44.22
CA LYS A 527 -10.20 6.25 43.16
C LYS A 527 -10.69 5.36 42.02
N GLU A 528 -11.32 4.22 42.33
CA GLU A 528 -11.99 3.37 41.32
C GLU A 528 -13.04 4.16 40.54
N ALA A 529 -13.85 4.96 41.23
CA ALA A 529 -14.90 5.77 40.62
C ALA A 529 -14.34 6.90 39.75
N THR A 530 -13.34 7.65 40.23
CA THR A 530 -12.73 8.74 39.46
C THR A 530 -11.98 8.22 38.24
N ASP A 531 -11.21 7.12 38.37
CA ASP A 531 -10.43 6.55 37.27
C ASP A 531 -11.35 6.06 36.14
N LYS A 532 -12.47 5.38 36.48
CA LYS A 532 -13.46 4.94 35.48
C LYS A 532 -14.16 6.11 34.80
N LEU A 533 -14.57 7.12 35.57
CA LEU A 533 -15.21 8.31 35.02
C LEU A 533 -14.31 9.05 34.04
N SER A 534 -13.03 9.29 34.38
CA SER A 534 -12.12 10.05 33.51
C SER A 534 -11.58 9.22 32.34
N ASN A 535 -11.18 7.97 32.57
CA ASN A 535 -10.37 7.22 31.61
C ASN A 535 -11.21 6.30 30.71
N ASP A 536 -12.27 5.70 31.25
CA ASP A 536 -13.08 4.71 30.52
C ASP A 536 -14.34 5.33 29.90
N LEU A 537 -14.88 6.40 30.52
CA LEU A 537 -16.16 7.02 30.16
C LEU A 537 -16.05 8.46 29.62
N ASN A 538 -14.83 9.04 29.56
CA ASN A 538 -14.57 10.40 29.08
C ASN A 538 -15.39 11.50 29.81
N MET A 539 -15.62 11.34 31.12
CA MET A 539 -16.39 12.25 31.98
C MET A 539 -15.48 13.11 32.87
N ARG A 540 -16.04 14.15 33.50
CA ARG A 540 -15.30 15.04 34.39
C ARG A 540 -15.70 14.82 35.86
N PRO A 541 -15.02 13.95 36.62
CA PRO A 541 -15.33 13.75 38.03
C PRO A 541 -14.93 14.97 38.86
N VAL A 542 -15.83 15.40 39.74
CA VAL A 542 -15.59 16.35 40.83
C VAL A 542 -15.88 15.64 42.13
N VAL A 543 -15.01 15.80 43.14
CA VAL A 543 -15.17 15.15 44.45
C VAL A 543 -15.46 16.20 45.51
N GLU A 544 -16.60 16.05 46.17
CA GLU A 544 -16.98 16.76 47.39
C GLU A 544 -16.80 15.82 48.59
N LYS A 545 -16.32 16.34 49.72
CA LYS A 545 -16.13 15.55 50.94
C LYS A 545 -17.30 15.78 51.89
N VAL A 546 -17.84 14.70 52.45
CA VAL A 546 -18.94 14.71 53.41
C VAL A 546 -18.53 13.91 54.64
N GLU A 547 -18.60 14.52 55.81
CA GLU A 547 -18.41 13.84 57.08
C GLU A 547 -19.60 12.93 57.38
N THR A 548 -19.35 11.64 57.61
CA THR A 548 -20.37 10.64 57.94
C THR A 548 -19.74 9.44 58.64
N ALA A 549 -20.49 8.81 59.55
CA ALA A 549 -20.16 7.52 60.15
C ALA A 549 -20.81 6.33 59.40
N ASP A 550 -21.63 6.59 58.37
CA ASP A 550 -22.42 5.58 57.65
C ASP A 550 -21.61 4.84 56.56
N ALA A 551 -20.38 5.27 56.27
CA ALA A 551 -19.50 4.68 55.26
C ALA A 551 -18.01 4.91 55.58
N ASP A 552 -17.15 3.97 55.20
CA ASP A 552 -15.71 4.05 55.41
C ASP A 552 -15.09 5.25 54.65
N PRO A 553 -14.09 5.96 55.23
CA PRO A 553 -13.44 7.08 54.57
C PRO A 553 -12.86 6.73 53.19
N GLY A 554 -13.16 7.54 52.18
CA GLY A 554 -12.82 7.27 50.78
C GLY A 554 -13.93 6.57 49.98
N THR A 555 -15.05 6.16 50.61
CA THR A 555 -16.19 5.57 49.92
C THR A 555 -17.13 6.63 49.33
N VAL A 556 -17.62 6.43 48.10
CA VAL A 556 -18.65 7.28 47.48
C VAL A 556 -20.01 7.06 48.16
N VAL A 557 -20.54 8.10 48.81
CA VAL A 557 -21.82 8.12 49.52
C VAL A 557 -22.98 8.41 48.56
N SER A 558 -22.79 9.34 47.63
CA SER A 558 -23.78 9.74 46.63
C SER A 558 -23.13 10.31 45.36
N GLN A 559 -23.92 10.39 44.29
CA GLN A 559 -23.56 10.85 42.96
C GLN A 559 -24.72 11.70 42.44
N ASP A 560 -24.44 12.81 41.75
CA ASP A 560 -25.47 13.75 41.32
C ASP A 560 -26.24 13.33 40.05
N ARG A 561 -25.59 12.55 39.16
CA ARG A 561 -26.16 12.06 37.89
C ARG A 561 -25.60 10.69 37.51
N ASP A 562 -26.48 9.80 37.04
CA ASP A 562 -26.17 8.52 36.41
C ASP A 562 -27.04 8.29 35.15
N GLY A 563 -26.81 7.19 34.44
CA GLY A 563 -27.47 6.85 33.17
C GLY A 563 -26.82 7.49 31.95
N LEU A 564 -27.56 7.54 30.84
CA LEU A 564 -27.08 8.02 29.54
C LEU A 564 -26.84 9.54 29.52
N LEU A 565 -25.58 9.95 29.53
CA LEU A 565 -25.12 11.34 29.63
C LEU A 565 -24.18 11.71 28.48
N LYS A 566 -24.07 13.00 28.14
CA LYS A 566 -23.11 13.46 27.13
C LYS A 566 -21.67 13.38 27.66
N GLN A 567 -20.75 12.93 26.82
CA GLN A 567 -19.30 12.93 27.12
C GLN A 567 -18.82 14.30 27.60
N GLY A 568 -17.85 14.30 28.51
CA GLY A 568 -17.31 15.52 29.14
C GLY A 568 -18.23 16.20 30.15
N THR A 569 -19.42 15.66 30.44
CA THR A 569 -20.30 16.18 31.50
C THR A 569 -19.61 16.02 32.87
N THR A 570 -19.77 17.03 33.72
CA THR A 570 -19.30 16.99 35.11
C THR A 570 -20.23 16.15 35.97
N ILE A 571 -19.64 15.21 36.71
CA ILE A 571 -20.32 14.36 37.70
C ILE A 571 -19.70 14.63 39.06
N THR A 572 -20.55 14.95 40.03
CA THR A 572 -20.15 15.24 41.40
C THR A 572 -20.35 13.99 42.25
N LEU A 573 -19.24 13.48 42.81
CA LEU A 573 -19.22 12.38 43.77
C LEU A 573 -19.05 12.96 45.18
N GLN A 574 -19.99 12.66 46.07
CA GLN A 574 -19.81 12.93 47.50
C GLN A 574 -19.14 11.72 48.14
N VAL A 575 -17.98 11.95 48.76
CA VAL A 575 -17.11 10.92 49.33
C VAL A 575 -17.03 11.07 50.85
N ALA A 576 -17.18 9.95 51.54
CA ALA A 576 -17.10 9.88 53.00
C ALA A 576 -15.73 10.31 53.50
N THR A 577 -15.73 11.15 54.52
CA THR A 577 -14.58 11.41 55.39
C THR A 577 -14.97 11.12 56.82
N ALA A 578 -13.99 10.70 57.63
CA ALA A 578 -14.21 10.47 59.06
C ALA A 578 -14.81 11.74 59.71
N PRO A 579 -15.84 11.60 60.55
CA PRO A 579 -16.43 12.74 61.25
C PRO A 579 -15.40 13.35 62.20
N THR A 580 -15.34 14.68 62.25
CA THR A 580 -14.42 15.41 63.14
C THR A 580 -15.04 15.68 64.51
N THR A 581 -16.33 15.38 64.69
CA THR A 581 -17.07 15.54 65.95
C THR A 581 -17.79 14.26 66.39
N ALA A 582 -17.86 14.04 67.69
CA ALA A 582 -18.64 13.00 68.35
C ALA A 582 -19.56 13.60 69.42
N THR A 583 -20.47 12.80 69.99
CA THR A 583 -21.36 13.22 71.08
C THR A 583 -20.98 12.49 72.37
N VAL A 584 -20.82 13.24 73.47
CA VAL A 584 -20.56 12.67 74.80
C VAL A 584 -21.79 11.84 75.24
N PRO A 585 -21.64 10.56 75.62
CA PRO A 585 -22.77 9.74 76.08
C PRO A 585 -23.48 10.32 77.32
N ASP A 586 -24.81 10.23 77.35
CA ASP A 586 -25.65 10.72 78.46
C ASP A 586 -25.56 9.87 79.74
N ASP A 587 -25.08 8.63 79.63
CA ASP A 587 -25.15 7.58 80.66
C ASP A 587 -23.87 7.39 81.49
N LEU A 588 -22.83 8.19 81.25
CA LEU A 588 -21.52 8.09 81.94
C LEU A 588 -21.60 8.25 83.47
N ARG A 589 -22.67 8.88 83.98
CA ARG A 589 -22.83 9.17 85.42
C ARG A 589 -23.14 7.89 86.21
N GLY A 590 -22.35 7.66 87.27
CA GLY A 590 -22.45 6.47 88.11
C GLY A 590 -21.76 5.23 87.55
N MET A 591 -21.09 5.33 86.39
CA MET A 591 -20.12 4.33 85.93
C MET A 591 -18.80 4.50 86.68
N SER A 592 -17.93 3.47 86.67
CA SER A 592 -16.55 3.64 87.13
C SER A 592 -15.76 4.53 86.15
N TYR A 593 -14.67 5.14 86.60
CA TYR A 593 -13.79 5.92 85.72
C TYR A 593 -13.33 5.12 84.49
N ASP A 594 -12.90 3.86 84.66
CA ASP A 594 -12.39 3.05 83.56
C ASP A 594 -13.49 2.67 82.55
N ASP A 595 -14.72 2.41 83.03
CA ASP A 595 -15.89 2.15 82.17
C ASP A 595 -16.31 3.42 81.41
N ALA A 596 -16.28 4.60 82.04
CA ALA A 596 -16.57 5.86 81.38
C ALA A 596 -15.54 6.23 80.31
N VAL A 597 -14.25 5.95 80.56
CA VAL A 597 -13.19 6.08 79.53
C VAL A 597 -13.41 5.12 78.36
N ALA A 598 -13.87 3.90 78.62
CA ALA A 598 -14.23 2.95 77.57
C ALA A 598 -15.45 3.44 76.75
N ALA A 599 -16.49 3.93 77.42
CA ALA A 599 -17.70 4.45 76.75
C ALA A 599 -17.42 5.70 75.89
N LEU A 600 -16.58 6.62 76.34
CA LEU A 600 -16.13 7.77 75.52
C LEU A 600 -15.39 7.30 74.25
N LYS A 601 -14.51 6.30 74.39
CA LYS A 601 -13.76 5.72 73.27
C LYS A 601 -14.67 4.98 72.28
N ASP A 602 -15.65 4.23 72.78
CA ASP A 602 -16.65 3.54 71.96
C ASP A 602 -17.60 4.51 71.26
N ALA A 603 -17.81 5.72 71.82
CA ALA A 603 -18.49 6.84 71.17
C ALA A 603 -17.63 7.57 70.12
N GLY A 604 -16.38 7.14 69.89
CA GLY A 604 -15.47 7.72 68.89
C GLY A 604 -14.65 8.92 69.38
N ILE A 605 -14.65 9.22 70.68
CA ILE A 605 -13.82 10.28 71.26
C ILE A 605 -12.42 9.70 71.54
N THR A 606 -11.43 10.19 70.80
CA THR A 606 -10.01 9.79 70.83
C THR A 606 -9.15 10.68 71.72
N GLY A 607 -9.64 11.86 72.11
CA GLY A 607 -8.99 12.73 73.10
C GLY A 607 -8.74 12.01 74.43
N THR A 608 -7.59 12.27 75.06
CA THR A 608 -7.25 11.61 76.34
C THR A 608 -7.99 12.31 77.48
N PRO A 609 -8.93 11.63 78.17
CA PRO A 609 -9.74 12.27 79.22
C PRO A 609 -8.91 12.59 80.46
N THR A 610 -9.29 13.65 81.17
CA THR A 610 -8.64 14.10 82.40
C THR A 610 -9.50 13.74 83.61
N ARG A 611 -8.92 13.04 84.59
CA ARG A 611 -9.60 12.72 85.85
C ARG A 611 -9.53 13.88 86.85
N VAL A 612 -10.67 14.23 87.44
CA VAL A 612 -10.77 15.18 88.55
C VAL A 612 -11.49 14.48 89.71
N ASP A 613 -10.88 14.37 90.88
CA ASP A 613 -11.48 13.71 92.05
C ASP A 613 -12.11 14.74 93.01
N GLU A 614 -13.39 14.57 93.33
CA GLU A 614 -14.19 15.50 94.15
C GLU A 614 -15.02 14.77 95.23
N PRO A 615 -15.24 15.37 96.42
CA PRO A 615 -16.00 14.72 97.48
C PRO A 615 -17.50 14.69 97.17
N SER A 616 -18.15 13.55 97.47
CA SER A 616 -19.59 13.37 97.33
C SER A 616 -20.14 12.45 98.41
N ASP A 617 -21.20 12.90 99.10
CA ASP A 617 -21.91 12.11 100.11
C ASP A 617 -22.94 11.14 99.49
N ASP A 618 -23.34 11.39 98.23
CA ASP A 618 -24.43 10.70 97.52
C ASP A 618 -23.96 9.73 96.43
N THR A 619 -22.65 9.59 96.20
CA THR A 619 -22.07 8.77 95.11
C THR A 619 -20.85 7.98 95.60
N PRO A 620 -20.78 6.65 95.39
CA PRO A 620 -19.68 5.82 95.86
C PRO A 620 -18.31 6.28 95.34
N ALA A 621 -17.27 6.11 96.15
CA ALA A 621 -15.91 6.51 95.76
C ALA A 621 -15.41 5.68 94.57
N GLY A 622 -14.99 6.35 93.50
CA GLY A 622 -14.57 5.75 92.23
C GLY A 622 -15.58 5.88 91.08
N ASP A 623 -16.84 6.26 91.37
CA ASP A 623 -17.89 6.43 90.37
C ASP A 623 -17.97 7.89 89.86
N VAL A 624 -18.34 8.06 88.59
CA VAL A 624 -18.43 9.35 87.90
C VAL A 624 -19.62 10.18 88.39
N LEU A 625 -19.36 11.44 88.75
CA LEU A 625 -20.36 12.43 89.17
C LEU A 625 -21.01 13.12 87.96
N TYR A 626 -20.17 13.63 87.04
CA TYR A 626 -20.53 14.30 85.78
C TYR A 626 -19.28 14.38 84.88
N THR A 627 -19.46 14.84 83.64
CA THR A 627 -18.37 15.16 82.71
C THR A 627 -18.41 16.62 82.31
N ASN A 628 -17.27 17.18 81.91
CA ASN A 628 -17.20 18.51 81.31
C ASN A 628 -16.46 18.41 79.96
N PRO A 629 -17.13 18.63 78.81
CA PRO A 629 -18.57 18.89 78.64
C PRO A 629 -19.51 17.78 79.16
N ASP A 630 -20.73 18.17 79.54
CA ASP A 630 -21.77 17.24 80.01
C ASP A 630 -22.22 16.25 78.91
N GLY A 631 -22.89 15.17 79.33
CA GLY A 631 -23.59 14.24 78.45
C GLY A 631 -24.51 14.96 77.45
N GLY A 632 -24.53 14.47 76.21
CA GLY A 632 -25.30 15.02 75.10
C GLY A 632 -24.60 16.19 74.38
N ALA A 633 -23.46 16.68 74.87
CA ALA A 633 -22.66 17.70 74.18
C ALA A 633 -21.96 17.13 72.94
N THR A 634 -21.96 17.89 71.84
CA THR A 634 -21.13 17.59 70.65
C THR A 634 -19.74 18.21 70.84
N VAL A 635 -18.71 17.39 70.69
CA VAL A 635 -17.29 17.71 70.91
C VAL A 635 -16.46 17.29 69.70
N GLY A 636 -15.27 17.87 69.51
CA GLY A 636 -14.28 17.33 68.57
C GLY A 636 -13.82 15.94 69.01
N VAL A 637 -13.54 15.04 68.08
CA VAL A 637 -13.10 13.67 68.42
C VAL A 637 -11.81 13.66 69.25
N ASP A 638 -10.92 14.63 69.04
CA ASP A 638 -9.66 14.78 69.80
C ASP A 638 -9.77 15.71 71.02
N ASP A 639 -10.95 16.22 71.36
CA ASP A 639 -11.13 17.11 72.52
C ASP A 639 -10.94 16.35 73.85
N VAL A 640 -10.36 17.05 74.83
CA VAL A 640 -10.15 16.51 76.19
C VAL A 640 -11.42 16.65 77.00
N ILE A 641 -12.00 15.53 77.42
CA ILE A 641 -13.15 15.48 78.33
C ILE A 641 -12.65 15.39 79.78
N GLU A 642 -13.11 16.27 80.64
CA GLU A 642 -12.88 16.17 82.08
C GLU A 642 -13.93 15.24 82.70
N ILE A 643 -13.48 14.22 83.43
CA ILE A 643 -14.34 13.25 84.13
C ILE A 643 -14.21 13.51 85.63
N HIS A 644 -15.28 14.01 86.24
CA HIS A 644 -15.33 14.29 87.66
C HIS A 644 -15.79 13.03 88.41
N VAL A 645 -14.97 12.53 89.33
CA VAL A 645 -15.12 11.23 90.00
C VAL A 645 -15.27 11.44 91.50
N SER A 646 -16.17 10.71 92.14
CA SER A 646 -16.34 10.76 93.60
C SER A 646 -15.08 10.24 94.32
N SER A 647 -14.54 11.05 95.24
CA SER A 647 -13.54 10.60 96.23
C SER A 647 -14.18 9.99 97.48
N GLY A 648 -15.52 9.85 97.51
CA GLY A 648 -16.30 9.52 98.70
C GLY A 648 -16.68 10.77 99.53
N PRO A 649 -17.38 10.58 100.66
CA PRO A 649 -17.88 11.68 101.49
C PRO A 649 -16.75 12.56 102.02
N ALA A 650 -17.04 13.85 102.18
CA ALA A 650 -16.02 14.82 102.60
C ALA A 650 -15.43 14.42 103.97
N ALA A 651 -14.10 14.41 104.07
CA ALA A 651 -13.43 14.19 105.35
C ALA A 651 -13.92 15.24 106.36
N PRO A 652 -14.37 14.85 107.57
CA PRO A 652 -14.96 15.80 108.51
C PRO A 652 -13.93 16.88 108.87
N ASP A 653 -14.31 18.14 108.69
CA ASP A 653 -13.43 19.28 108.97
C ASP A 653 -12.91 19.21 110.41
N PRO A 654 -11.59 19.07 110.65
CA PRO A 654 -11.03 18.98 111.99
C PRO A 654 -11.21 20.28 112.80
N ASN A 655 -11.68 21.37 112.19
CA ASN A 655 -12.03 22.63 112.84
C ASN A 655 -13.55 22.89 112.98
N ALA A 656 -14.41 21.94 112.59
CA ALA A 656 -15.87 22.07 112.76
C ALA A 656 -16.24 22.18 114.24
N THR A 657 -16.38 23.42 114.72
CA THR A 657 -16.56 23.72 116.14
C THR A 657 -17.99 23.40 116.55
N THR A 658 -18.16 22.53 117.54
CA THR A 658 -19.49 22.14 118.04
C THR A 658 -20.25 23.38 118.53
N PRO A 659 -21.48 23.65 118.05
CA PRO A 659 -22.24 24.80 118.52
C PRO A 659 -22.55 24.66 120.00
N ALA A 660 -22.17 25.68 120.78
CA ALA A 660 -22.43 25.71 122.21
C ALA A 660 -23.95 25.71 122.50
N PRO A 661 -24.42 24.96 123.52
CA PRO A 661 -25.84 24.96 123.88
C PRO A 661 -26.28 26.35 124.38
N PRO A 662 -27.48 26.82 124.03
CA PRO A 662 -27.99 28.09 124.52
C PRO A 662 -28.28 28.02 126.02
N ALA A 663 -27.64 28.91 126.79
CA ALA A 663 -27.90 29.18 128.20
C ALA A 663 -29.13 30.11 128.39
N PRO A 664 -29.75 30.19 129.59
CA PRO A 664 -29.34 29.61 130.88
C PRO A 664 -30.19 28.41 131.37
#